data_AF-A0AA36FSB5-F1
#
_entry.id   AF-A0AA36FSB5-F1
#
_cell.length_a   1.000
_cell.length_b   1.000
_cell.length_c   1.000
_cell.angle_alpha   90.00
_cell.angle_beta   90.00
_cell.angle_gamma   90.00
#
_symmetry.space_group_name_H-M   'P 1'
#
loop_
_entity.id
_entity.type
_entity.pdbx_description
1 polymer ?
#
loop_
_entity_poly.entity_id
_entity_poly.type
_entity_poly.pdbx_seq_one_letter_code
_entity_poly.pdbx_strand_id
1 'polypeptide(L)'
;MTAFLKKTALNYPDITYLYSAGKSVEGRDLWVLIVSDKPREHELLEPEVKIVANMHGNEVVGREACIYLIDIFTRNYGKNEWITRYINDTRLHLMLSMNPDGHEKGIAGDRMGYTGRENAHGIDLNRNFPAQYPEHIEMSGGKEPEPETVAVMKWLQQYPFVLSTNLHGGSLVANYPWDDSVTGRDGEYTPTKDDVLFVGLAYRYARAHPNMWKTGRRCGLQVDGDTFLNGITNGAGWYHLAGGMQDWQYMHTNSLEITIEMGCFKFPSNDMLPKLWSDHEYALLSFLEMAHIGVKGVVKDEYGKPVANATVSVENGKEMKTTSDGEYWRILAPGDHEMRLVINGTLLVKNITLAACGKNEDSKPIIRRGRGSVRIAIVGVNEKASKILRQMAADSCTDETYLADDLSLIIVPDGINLQNKARIIHDEYPAAVLAVADGTLESVVYSAGEKVPKIFHKEALERSLNKELGGGVKCAESNHPLLSSEVAKLLDDLQVPAAFQVGVGLGCDADAVQKQGAAVAGIAKMLEKILTRDAVSEFSIRPSVSPADHFSASEAMQATSAAIPVLEDERGCSKRVDLPNLRMTQMGTGLPPYTLVMAIEKKTEALVYEMASSFCDSGAADVQNILKRSTLLFMPEIPHTQLSCHDYATLVPFEQLLATVVGLLPEIDLIMMFGTGGMKVRYINQTSSIAGTIAEKYKSLHNHMGGKTDICSGIPSERDTIKQFSWDDSVEWRKTDTMLVQTGCCYENGGESKLWAENEPAIVGSLLARTRGMLVHTDARRGSIIDSVGKERELVKGSIFIPLANGRYVFRLKKDGEFWTDVSAEISDAIPFHIREIGARGGMNLALIAMFALVLLLICCFIVRGRFVGFFNRKGLFPGGRGRDGFERIPLYEQDDDDEDTVVDMHKL
;
A
#
# COMPACT_ATOMS: atom_id res chain seq x y z
N MET A 1 36.80 8.99 -16.51
CA MET A 1 35.91 10.11 -16.14
C MET A 1 36.43 11.48 -16.60
N THR A 2 37.51 12.05 -16.05
CA THR A 2 37.97 13.45 -16.35
C THR A 2 38.14 13.74 -17.84
N ALA A 3 38.75 12.81 -18.59
CA ALA A 3 38.91 12.96 -20.04
C ALA A 3 37.57 13.00 -20.79
N PHE A 4 36.58 12.22 -20.36
CA PHE A 4 35.22 12.24 -20.91
C PHE A 4 34.57 13.61 -20.66
N LEU A 5 34.56 14.08 -19.41
CA LEU A 5 33.95 15.37 -19.06
C LEU A 5 34.57 16.55 -19.82
N LYS A 6 35.90 16.62 -19.89
CA LYS A 6 36.61 17.64 -20.66
C LYS A 6 36.28 17.57 -22.16
N LYS A 7 36.20 16.36 -22.71
CA LYS A 7 35.83 16.15 -24.12
C LYS A 7 34.38 16.56 -24.39
N THR A 8 33.44 16.21 -23.51
CA THR A 8 32.04 16.62 -23.62
C THR A 8 31.91 18.13 -23.58
N ALA A 9 32.57 18.80 -22.63
CA ALA A 9 32.58 20.26 -22.52
C ALA A 9 33.15 20.96 -23.77
N LEU A 10 34.14 20.35 -24.43
CA LEU A 10 34.70 20.87 -25.69
C LEU A 10 33.80 20.61 -26.90
N ASN A 11 33.10 19.48 -26.93
CA ASN A 11 32.25 19.08 -28.05
C ASN A 11 30.87 19.76 -28.02
N TYR A 12 30.37 20.11 -26.84
CA TYR A 12 29.06 20.70 -26.63
C TYR A 12 29.14 21.97 -25.77
N PRO A 13 29.96 22.97 -26.15
CA PRO A 13 30.25 24.13 -25.29
C PRO A 13 29.04 25.05 -25.07
N ASP A 14 28.07 25.04 -25.99
CA ASP A 14 26.89 25.88 -25.91
C ASP A 14 25.91 25.40 -24.84
N ILE A 15 25.92 24.10 -24.54
CA ILE A 15 24.99 23.48 -23.58
C ILE A 15 25.65 22.86 -22.36
N THR A 16 26.98 22.98 -22.23
CA THR A 16 27.69 22.40 -21.08
C THR A 16 28.72 23.34 -20.48
N TYR A 17 28.90 23.23 -19.16
CA TYR A 17 29.96 23.93 -18.43
C TYR A 17 30.56 23.03 -17.37
N LEU A 18 31.87 22.78 -17.48
CA LEU A 18 32.61 21.93 -16.55
C LEU A 18 33.39 22.80 -15.56
N TYR A 19 33.22 22.53 -14.27
CA TYR A 19 34.00 23.14 -13.20
C TYR A 19 34.27 22.13 -12.08
N SER A 20 35.09 22.51 -11.12
CA SER A 20 35.41 21.71 -9.94
C SER A 20 34.78 22.37 -8.71
N ALA A 21 34.00 21.60 -7.93
CA ALA A 21 33.41 22.08 -6.68
C ALA A 21 34.42 22.14 -5.52
N GLY A 22 35.56 21.48 -5.69
CA GLY A 22 36.62 21.38 -4.68
C GLY A 22 37.58 20.24 -5.03
N LYS A 23 38.40 19.85 -4.06
CA LYS A 23 39.34 18.74 -4.22
C LYS A 23 39.15 17.72 -3.09
N SER A 24 39.36 16.46 -3.42
CA SER A 24 39.49 15.39 -2.44
C SER A 24 40.78 15.54 -1.62
N VAL A 25 40.91 14.71 -0.58
CA VAL A 25 42.13 14.62 0.25
C VAL A 25 43.39 14.39 -0.59
N GLU A 26 43.35 13.51 -1.60
CA GLU A 26 44.48 13.24 -2.51
C GLU A 26 44.58 14.25 -3.67
N GLY A 27 43.81 15.34 -3.63
CA GLY A 27 43.91 16.45 -4.58
C GLY A 27 43.16 16.26 -5.90
N ARG A 28 42.29 15.24 -6.01
CA ARG A 28 41.46 14.99 -7.21
C ARG A 28 40.31 15.98 -7.26
N ASP A 29 40.01 16.49 -8.44
CA ASP A 29 38.90 17.42 -8.63
C ASP A 29 37.53 16.75 -8.43
N LEU A 30 36.67 17.42 -7.66
CA LEU A 30 35.25 17.08 -7.53
C LEU A 30 34.49 17.70 -8.69
N TRP A 31 34.58 17.06 -9.85
CA TRP A 31 34.03 17.58 -11.09
C TRP A 31 32.50 17.67 -11.06
N VAL A 32 31.99 18.82 -11.53
CA VAL A 32 30.57 19.05 -11.80
C VAL A 32 30.41 19.50 -13.25
N LEU A 33 29.55 18.83 -14.00
CA LEU A 33 29.15 19.24 -15.34
C LEU A 33 27.73 19.80 -15.29
N ILE A 34 27.57 21.05 -15.74
CA ILE A 34 26.26 21.64 -15.98
C ILE A 34 25.80 21.27 -17.38
N VAL A 35 24.52 20.94 -17.53
CA VAL A 35 23.80 20.78 -18.80
C VAL A 35 22.56 21.68 -18.78
N SER A 36 22.53 22.68 -19.66
CA SER A 36 21.48 23.73 -19.79
C SER A 36 21.73 24.47 -21.11
N ASP A 37 20.75 25.17 -21.67
CA ASP A 37 20.98 26.06 -22.82
C ASP A 37 21.78 27.32 -22.45
N LYS A 38 21.80 27.71 -21.16
CA LYS A 38 22.72 28.73 -20.61
C LYS A 38 23.55 28.17 -19.45
N PRO A 39 24.53 27.30 -19.72
CA PRO A 39 25.20 26.52 -18.67
C PRO A 39 26.07 27.37 -17.72
N ARG A 40 26.40 28.61 -18.06
CA ARG A 40 27.31 29.48 -17.27
C ARG A 40 26.61 30.43 -16.30
N GLU A 41 25.31 30.65 -16.44
CA GLU A 41 24.56 31.59 -15.63
C GLU A 41 23.21 31.01 -15.23
N HIS A 42 22.70 31.44 -14.08
CA HIS A 42 21.35 31.08 -13.63
C HIS A 42 20.34 31.99 -14.33
N GLU A 43 19.27 31.41 -14.88
CA GLU A 43 18.18 32.17 -15.48
C GLU A 43 16.98 32.32 -14.54
N LEU A 44 16.30 33.46 -14.64
CA LEU A 44 15.16 33.77 -13.77
C LEU A 44 14.05 32.71 -13.90
N LEU A 45 13.66 32.11 -12.77
CA LEU A 45 12.68 31.02 -12.64
C LEU A 45 13.07 29.69 -13.31
N GLU A 46 14.30 29.54 -13.77
CA GLU A 46 14.84 28.24 -14.22
C GLU A 46 15.24 27.41 -12.98
N PRO A 47 14.63 26.24 -12.73
CA PRO A 47 15.00 25.42 -11.57
C PRO A 47 16.42 24.86 -11.71
N GLU A 48 17.19 25.01 -10.64
CA GLU A 48 18.48 24.34 -10.47
C GLU A 48 18.24 22.91 -9.95
N VAL A 49 18.66 21.90 -10.70
CA VAL A 49 18.50 20.48 -10.35
C VAL A 49 19.88 19.85 -10.26
N LYS A 50 20.08 18.89 -9.35
CA LYS A 50 21.36 18.18 -9.29
C LYS A 50 21.26 16.68 -9.06
N ILE A 51 22.32 16.00 -9.48
CA ILE A 51 22.60 14.61 -9.14
C ILE A 51 24.02 14.54 -8.59
N VAL A 52 24.16 13.92 -7.42
CA VAL A 52 25.46 13.56 -6.83
C VAL A 52 25.61 12.06 -6.86
N ALA A 53 26.77 11.55 -7.25
CA ALA A 53 27.00 10.11 -7.28
C ALA A 53 28.31 9.75 -6.60
N ASN A 54 28.41 8.48 -6.20
CA ASN A 54 29.66 7.85 -5.79
C ASN A 54 30.33 8.62 -4.64
N MET A 55 29.52 9.00 -3.64
CA MET A 55 30.00 9.51 -2.35
C MET A 55 30.59 8.39 -1.49
N HIS A 56 30.10 7.16 -1.65
CA HIS A 56 30.86 5.96 -1.34
C HIS A 56 31.61 5.54 -2.60
N GLY A 57 32.94 5.50 -2.54
CA GLY A 57 33.76 5.31 -3.74
C GLY A 57 33.56 3.95 -4.43
N ASN A 58 33.21 2.91 -3.67
CA ASN A 58 32.93 1.58 -4.19
C ASN A 58 31.49 1.38 -4.68
N GLU A 59 30.62 2.39 -4.61
CA GLU A 59 29.25 2.37 -5.13
C GLU A 59 29.20 3.06 -6.50
N VAL A 60 29.41 2.28 -7.56
CA VAL A 60 29.88 2.78 -8.86
C VAL A 60 28.76 3.02 -9.88
N VAL A 61 27.59 2.37 -9.71
CA VAL A 61 26.49 2.45 -10.69
C VAL A 61 26.08 3.89 -10.96
N GLY A 62 25.92 4.72 -9.93
CA GLY A 62 25.54 6.13 -10.08
C GLY A 62 26.55 6.96 -10.85
N ARG A 63 27.85 6.71 -10.66
CA ARG A 63 28.94 7.40 -11.37
C ARG A 63 28.85 7.15 -12.88
N GLU A 64 28.66 5.89 -13.26
CA GLU A 64 28.54 5.50 -14.66
C GLU A 64 27.19 5.91 -15.26
N ALA A 65 26.10 5.84 -14.49
CA ALA A 65 24.78 6.31 -14.92
C ALA A 65 24.78 7.81 -15.28
N CYS A 66 25.50 8.64 -14.52
CA CYS A 66 25.69 10.05 -14.88
C CYS A 66 26.40 10.23 -16.23
N ILE A 67 27.37 9.37 -16.58
CA ILE A 67 28.05 9.40 -17.88
C ILE A 67 27.07 9.11 -19.02
N TYR A 68 26.24 8.08 -18.87
CA TYR A 68 25.20 7.74 -19.86
C TYR A 68 24.17 8.86 -20.00
N LEU A 69 23.70 9.44 -18.89
CA LEU A 69 22.75 10.55 -18.90
C LEU A 69 23.29 11.78 -19.64
N ILE A 70 24.55 12.15 -19.39
CA ILE A 70 25.25 13.24 -20.10
C ILE A 70 25.31 12.95 -21.60
N ASP A 71 25.66 11.73 -21.99
CA ASP A 71 25.77 11.34 -23.39
C ASP A 71 24.41 11.41 -24.11
N ILE A 72 23.33 10.94 -23.47
CA ILE A 72 21.97 11.04 -24.01
C ILE A 72 21.55 12.49 -24.18
N PHE A 73 21.71 13.32 -23.16
CA PHE A 73 21.31 14.73 -23.24
C PHE A 73 22.07 15.49 -24.32
N THR A 74 23.40 15.39 -24.35
CA THR A 74 24.22 16.12 -25.31
C THR A 74 24.04 15.66 -26.76
N ARG A 75 23.88 14.35 -27.01
CA ARG A 75 23.71 13.83 -28.39
C ARG A 75 22.33 14.10 -28.98
N ASN A 76 21.31 14.23 -28.14
CA ASN A 76 19.91 14.38 -28.55
C ASN A 76 19.37 15.81 -28.42
N TYR A 77 20.11 16.73 -27.81
CA TYR A 77 19.77 18.15 -27.84
C TYR A 77 19.65 18.66 -29.28
N GLY A 78 18.56 19.36 -29.59
CA GLY A 78 18.19 19.81 -30.94
C GLY A 78 17.62 18.72 -31.86
N LYS A 79 17.57 17.46 -31.42
CA LYS A 79 17.01 16.32 -32.19
C LYS A 79 15.76 15.73 -31.55
N ASN A 80 15.75 15.63 -30.23
CA ASN A 80 14.61 15.15 -29.45
C ASN A 80 13.94 16.34 -28.77
N GLU A 81 12.66 16.58 -29.07
CA GLU A 81 11.91 17.74 -28.58
C GLU A 81 11.78 17.78 -27.06
N TRP A 82 11.60 16.62 -26.42
CA TRP A 82 11.46 16.54 -24.97
C TRP A 82 12.78 16.87 -24.27
N ILE A 83 13.88 16.27 -24.73
CA ILE A 83 15.24 16.55 -24.18
C ILE A 83 15.60 18.02 -24.40
N THR A 84 15.32 18.55 -25.59
CA THR A 84 15.62 19.95 -25.92
C THR A 84 14.84 20.90 -25.01
N ARG A 85 13.54 20.64 -24.80
CA ARG A 85 12.73 21.42 -23.87
C ARG A 85 13.25 21.31 -22.44
N TYR A 86 13.56 20.11 -21.97
CA TYR A 86 14.08 19.92 -20.61
C TYR A 86 15.37 20.70 -20.39
N ILE A 87 16.32 20.66 -21.33
CA ILE A 87 17.61 21.38 -21.25
C ILE A 87 17.43 22.90 -21.35
N ASN A 88 16.45 23.39 -22.11
CA ASN A 88 16.15 24.82 -22.21
C ASN A 88 15.44 25.37 -20.97
N ASP A 89 14.71 24.51 -20.26
CA ASP A 89 13.89 24.93 -19.12
C ASP A 89 14.55 24.59 -17.77
N THR A 90 15.71 23.91 -17.76
CA THR A 90 16.33 23.36 -16.54
C THR A 90 17.85 23.49 -16.56
N ARG A 91 18.40 23.90 -15.41
CA ARG A 91 19.84 23.87 -15.18
C ARG A 91 20.26 22.67 -14.36
N LEU A 92 20.74 21.64 -15.04
CA LEU A 92 21.09 20.35 -14.43
C LEU A 92 22.58 20.28 -14.09
N HIS A 93 22.91 20.07 -12.82
CA HIS A 93 24.27 19.88 -12.32
C HIS A 93 24.57 18.40 -12.01
N LEU A 94 25.63 17.84 -12.58
CA LEU A 94 25.99 16.43 -12.41
C LEU A 94 27.38 16.30 -11.76
N MET A 95 27.42 15.87 -10.49
CA MET A 95 28.64 15.50 -9.79
C MET A 95 28.82 13.98 -9.84
N LEU A 96 29.67 13.49 -10.73
CA LEU A 96 29.79 12.06 -11.03
C LEU A 96 30.47 11.27 -9.90
N SER A 97 31.33 11.92 -9.11
CA SER A 97 32.08 11.27 -8.03
C SER A 97 32.42 12.30 -6.97
N MET A 98 31.72 12.22 -5.83
CA MET A 98 32.03 13.00 -4.64
C MET A 98 33.24 12.42 -3.88
N ASN A 99 33.46 11.10 -3.96
CA ASN A 99 34.61 10.42 -3.37
C ASN A 99 35.49 9.73 -4.43
N PRO A 100 36.25 10.50 -5.22
CA PRO A 100 37.12 9.93 -6.23
C PRO A 100 38.29 9.14 -5.65
N ASP A 101 38.74 9.43 -4.42
CA ASP A 101 39.86 8.72 -3.79
C ASP A 101 39.46 7.31 -3.35
N GLY A 102 38.28 7.18 -2.74
CA GLY A 102 37.69 5.88 -2.39
C GLY A 102 37.44 5.02 -3.62
N HIS A 103 36.95 5.63 -4.72
CA HIS A 103 36.68 4.91 -5.95
C HIS A 103 37.91 4.20 -6.53
N GLU A 104 39.07 4.84 -6.44
CA GLU A 104 40.32 4.32 -7.01
C GLU A 104 40.88 3.16 -6.17
N LYS A 105 40.37 2.97 -4.95
CA LYS A 105 40.65 1.83 -4.06
C LYS A 105 39.61 0.70 -4.21
N GLY A 106 38.47 0.96 -4.86
CA GLY A 106 37.40 -0.01 -5.04
C GLY A 106 37.77 -1.18 -5.96
N ILE A 107 37.09 -2.32 -5.78
CA ILE A 107 37.38 -3.56 -6.51
C ILE A 107 36.17 -3.93 -7.38
N ALA A 108 36.36 -3.97 -8.70
CA ALA A 108 35.30 -4.38 -9.63
C ALA A 108 34.84 -5.83 -9.38
N GLY A 109 33.52 -6.03 -9.44
CA GLY A 109 32.86 -7.29 -9.08
C GLY A 109 32.47 -7.39 -7.59
N ASP A 110 32.87 -6.43 -6.76
CA ASP A 110 32.48 -6.42 -5.35
C ASP A 110 30.97 -6.12 -5.19
N ARG A 111 30.30 -7.01 -4.45
CA ARG A 111 28.88 -6.89 -4.17
C ARG A 111 28.61 -6.18 -2.85
N MET A 112 29.30 -6.56 -1.78
CA MET A 112 28.94 -6.20 -0.40
C MET A 112 30.09 -5.59 0.40
N GLY A 113 31.32 -5.58 -0.14
CA GLY A 113 32.50 -5.13 0.57
C GLY A 113 32.48 -3.63 0.90
N TYR A 114 33.48 -3.24 1.68
CA TYR A 114 33.70 -1.87 2.15
C TYR A 114 34.95 -1.24 1.55
N THR A 115 35.78 -2.02 0.83
CA THR A 115 37.03 -1.50 0.24
C THR A 115 36.73 -0.39 -0.75
N GLY A 116 37.18 0.82 -0.45
CA GLY A 116 36.96 2.01 -1.27
C GLY A 116 35.64 2.75 -0.97
N ARG A 117 34.91 2.37 0.09
CA ARG A 117 33.71 3.10 0.53
C ARG A 117 34.08 4.48 1.09
N GLU A 118 34.97 4.50 2.07
CA GLU A 118 35.39 5.70 2.80
C GLU A 118 36.27 6.62 1.93
N ASN A 119 36.46 7.87 2.36
CA ASN A 119 37.41 8.78 1.73
C ASN A 119 38.88 8.39 2.05
N ALA A 120 39.85 9.19 1.63
CA ALA A 120 41.26 8.83 1.81
C ALA A 120 41.71 8.76 3.29
N HIS A 121 41.02 9.43 4.21
CA HIS A 121 41.27 9.35 5.65
C HIS A 121 40.52 8.22 6.35
N GLY A 122 39.72 7.42 5.62
CA GLY A 122 38.93 6.34 6.21
C GLY A 122 37.63 6.81 6.87
N ILE A 123 37.10 7.98 6.47
CA ILE A 123 35.83 8.53 6.96
C ILE A 123 34.70 8.26 5.95
N ASP A 124 33.54 7.83 6.45
CA ASP A 124 32.31 7.72 5.66
C ASP A 124 31.72 9.13 5.43
N LEU A 125 31.74 9.59 4.17
CA LEU A 125 31.25 10.93 3.81
C LEU A 125 29.73 11.09 4.06
N ASN A 126 28.95 10.00 4.04
CA ASN A 126 27.52 10.02 4.36
C ASN A 126 27.24 9.80 5.86
N ARG A 127 28.25 10.03 6.71
CA ARG A 127 28.13 10.27 8.16
C ARG A 127 28.80 11.58 8.57
N ASN A 128 29.35 12.35 7.63
CA ASN A 128 30.27 13.45 7.93
C ASN A 128 29.65 14.84 7.72
N PHE A 129 28.39 14.93 7.30
CA PHE A 129 27.64 16.18 7.38
C PHE A 129 27.21 16.44 8.84
N PRO A 130 27.00 17.70 9.24
CA PRO A 130 26.42 18.01 10.55
C PRO A 130 25.08 17.31 10.76
N ALA A 131 24.98 16.52 11.84
CA ALA A 131 23.77 15.80 12.22
C ALA A 131 22.63 16.74 12.65
N GLN A 132 21.39 16.26 12.58
CA GLN A 132 20.22 17.03 12.97
C GLN A 132 20.14 17.22 14.48
N TYR A 133 20.39 16.14 15.24
CA TYR A 133 20.31 16.15 16.69
C TYR A 133 21.71 16.36 17.30
N PRO A 134 21.88 17.32 18.23
CA PRO A 134 23.15 17.55 18.91
C PRO A 134 23.73 16.29 19.57
N GLU A 135 22.87 15.41 20.08
CA GLU A 135 23.24 14.15 20.72
C GLU A 135 23.91 13.16 19.75
N HIS A 136 23.61 13.24 18.45
CA HIS A 136 24.14 12.33 17.44
C HIS A 136 25.45 12.83 16.81
N ILE A 137 25.95 14.02 17.20
CA ILE A 137 27.21 14.57 16.68
C ILE A 137 28.39 13.62 16.94
N GLU A 138 28.45 12.97 18.11
CA GLU A 138 29.52 12.02 18.41
C GLU A 138 29.30 10.64 17.75
N MET A 139 28.07 10.36 17.28
CA MET A 139 27.74 9.17 16.49
C MET A 139 27.99 9.39 14.99
N SER A 140 28.15 10.64 14.57
CA SER A 140 28.49 11.02 13.20
C SER A 140 29.95 11.44 13.11
N GLY A 141 30.53 11.36 11.91
CA GLY A 141 31.83 11.96 11.63
C GLY A 141 31.77 13.48 11.51
N GLY A 142 30.59 14.12 11.64
CA GLY A 142 30.33 15.50 11.22
C GLY A 142 30.88 16.61 12.12
N LYS A 143 31.61 16.28 13.19
CA LYS A 143 32.28 17.26 14.06
C LYS A 143 33.46 17.95 13.37
N GLU A 144 34.20 17.21 12.56
CA GLU A 144 35.28 17.71 11.71
C GLU A 144 35.00 17.30 10.26
N PRO A 145 34.28 18.13 9.49
CA PRO A 145 33.93 17.80 8.11
C PRO A 145 35.16 17.66 7.22
N GLU A 146 35.19 16.57 6.45
CA GLU A 146 36.24 16.25 5.48
C GLU A 146 36.29 17.25 4.32
N PRO A 147 37.42 17.38 3.61
CA PRO A 147 37.55 18.32 2.50
C PRO A 147 36.46 18.18 1.43
N GLU A 148 36.06 16.94 1.12
CA GLU A 148 34.95 16.65 0.19
C GLU A 148 33.62 17.18 0.71
N THR A 149 33.30 16.91 1.98
CA THR A 149 32.08 17.36 2.64
C THR A 149 32.01 18.89 2.70
N VAL A 150 33.11 19.55 3.06
CA VAL A 150 33.19 21.03 3.08
C VAL A 150 32.99 21.62 1.69
N ALA A 151 33.61 21.02 0.67
CA ALA A 151 33.45 21.46 -0.72
C ALA A 151 31.99 21.33 -1.17
N VAL A 152 31.34 20.20 -0.86
CA VAL A 152 29.94 19.97 -1.20
C VAL A 152 29.01 20.90 -0.43
N MET A 153 29.15 21.06 0.89
CA MET A 153 28.34 22.02 1.66
C MET A 153 28.38 23.45 1.08
N LYS A 154 29.57 23.92 0.69
CA LYS A 154 29.73 25.23 0.02
C LYS A 154 29.03 25.28 -1.33
N TRP A 155 29.17 24.23 -2.13
CA TRP A 155 28.53 24.13 -3.43
C TRP A 155 26.99 24.09 -3.32
N LEU A 156 26.45 23.36 -2.34
CA LEU A 156 25.01 23.26 -2.07
C LEU A 156 24.38 24.60 -1.69
N GLN A 157 25.14 25.50 -1.08
CA GLN A 157 24.70 26.86 -0.73
C GLN A 157 24.93 27.87 -1.86
N GLN A 158 25.67 27.51 -2.90
CA GLN A 158 26.02 28.43 -3.99
C GLN A 158 24.86 28.63 -4.97
N TYR A 159 24.01 27.62 -5.17
CA TYR A 159 22.92 27.63 -6.14
C TYR A 159 21.58 27.34 -5.46
N PRO A 160 20.46 27.91 -5.96
CA PRO A 160 19.13 27.67 -5.43
C PRO A 160 18.57 26.31 -5.87
N PHE A 161 19.23 25.20 -5.49
CA PHE A 161 18.79 23.86 -5.85
C PHE A 161 17.36 23.57 -5.36
N VAL A 162 16.53 23.08 -6.28
CA VAL A 162 15.11 22.76 -6.05
C VAL A 162 14.92 21.27 -5.78
N LEU A 163 15.47 20.44 -6.67
CA LEU A 163 15.36 18.98 -6.62
C LEU A 163 16.74 18.35 -6.69
N SER A 164 16.93 17.27 -5.96
CA SER A 164 18.18 16.55 -5.89
C SER A 164 18.02 15.05 -5.74
N THR A 165 19.00 14.31 -6.20
CA THR A 165 19.21 12.95 -5.74
C THR A 165 20.69 12.63 -5.57
N ASN A 166 21.01 11.84 -4.54
CA ASN A 166 22.31 11.22 -4.39
C ASN A 166 22.22 9.71 -4.71
N LEU A 167 23.20 9.20 -5.46
CA LEU A 167 23.16 7.85 -6.03
C LEU A 167 24.14 6.90 -5.34
N HIS A 168 23.59 5.78 -4.85
CA HIS A 168 24.25 4.76 -4.03
C HIS A 168 24.15 3.36 -4.64
N GLY A 169 24.78 2.39 -3.98
CA GLY A 169 24.67 0.97 -4.30
C GLY A 169 24.82 0.09 -3.05
N GLY A 170 24.32 -1.13 -3.14
CA GLY A 170 24.26 -2.07 -2.01
C GLY A 170 22.84 -2.55 -1.74
N SER A 171 21.83 -1.77 -2.12
CA SER A 171 20.43 -2.21 -2.14
C SER A 171 19.70 -1.80 -3.42
N LEU A 172 18.37 -1.96 -3.49
CA LEU A 172 17.56 -1.49 -4.63
C LEU A 172 16.24 -0.87 -4.13
N VAL A 173 16.30 0.43 -3.82
CA VAL A 173 15.24 1.22 -3.18
C VAL A 173 15.45 2.71 -3.42
N ALA A 174 14.38 3.50 -3.43
CA ALA A 174 14.43 4.95 -3.31
C ALA A 174 14.16 5.36 -1.85
N ASN A 175 15.22 5.76 -1.16
CA ASN A 175 15.23 6.20 0.22
C ASN A 175 14.90 7.70 0.31
N TYR A 176 14.09 8.10 1.30
CA TYR A 176 13.71 9.49 1.51
C TYR A 176 13.81 9.92 2.98
N PRO A 177 13.96 11.24 3.25
CA PRO A 177 14.13 11.76 4.61
C PRO A 177 12.99 11.42 5.59
N TRP A 178 13.26 11.46 6.90
CA TRP A 178 14.59 11.62 7.51
C TRP A 178 15.36 10.31 7.56
N ASP A 179 16.69 10.39 7.44
CA ASP A 179 17.64 9.32 7.71
C ASP A 179 17.97 9.23 9.23
N ASP A 180 17.98 10.37 9.92
CA ASP A 180 18.29 10.50 11.34
C ASP A 180 17.03 10.32 12.23
N SER A 181 16.95 9.20 12.97
CA SER A 181 15.86 8.95 13.94
C SER A 181 16.04 9.71 15.24
N VAL A 182 14.94 10.18 15.85
CA VAL A 182 14.97 10.96 17.12
C VAL A 182 15.70 10.20 18.23
N THR A 183 15.56 8.87 18.27
CA THR A 183 16.13 8.06 19.36
C THR A 183 17.50 7.46 19.05
N GLY A 184 18.06 7.69 17.85
CA GLY A 184 19.31 7.06 17.43
C GLY A 184 19.19 5.58 17.10
N ARG A 185 17.97 5.07 16.87
CA ARG A 185 17.67 3.64 16.64
C ARG A 185 17.13 3.36 15.23
N ASP A 186 17.45 2.18 14.72
CA ASP A 186 16.99 1.65 13.43
C ASP A 186 15.49 1.32 13.45
N GLY A 187 14.86 1.34 12.27
CA GLY A 187 13.47 0.92 12.08
C GLY A 187 12.43 1.92 12.60
N GLU A 188 12.86 3.13 12.97
CA GLU A 188 11.99 4.19 13.47
C GLU A 188 11.57 5.12 12.32
N TYR A 189 10.31 5.03 11.90
CA TYR A 189 9.78 5.92 10.87
C TYR A 189 9.79 7.37 11.36
N THR A 190 10.58 8.23 10.70
CA THR A 190 10.79 9.61 11.13
C THR A 190 10.35 10.57 10.01
N PRO A 191 9.10 11.08 10.04
CA PRO A 191 8.53 11.86 8.95
C PRO A 191 9.08 13.29 8.89
N THR A 192 9.20 13.83 7.69
CA THR A 192 9.45 15.27 7.50
C THR A 192 8.16 16.11 7.49
N LYS A 193 8.29 17.44 7.48
CA LYS A 193 7.17 18.33 7.18
C LYS A 193 6.59 18.15 5.77
N ASP A 194 7.40 17.64 4.84
CA ASP A 194 7.05 17.39 3.43
C ASP A 194 6.98 15.89 3.13
N ASP A 195 6.67 15.07 4.14
CA ASP A 195 6.74 13.60 4.07
C ASP A 195 5.94 13.03 2.89
N VAL A 196 4.68 13.47 2.74
CA VAL A 196 3.81 13.07 1.61
C VAL A 196 4.43 13.40 0.25
N LEU A 197 5.11 14.54 0.14
CA LEU A 197 5.79 14.95 -1.08
C LEU A 197 7.02 14.07 -1.34
N PHE A 198 7.81 13.77 -0.31
CA PHE A 198 8.97 12.88 -0.42
C PHE A 198 8.58 11.45 -0.80
N VAL A 199 7.50 10.92 -0.23
CA VAL A 199 6.90 9.65 -0.64
C VAL A 199 6.54 9.70 -2.13
N GLY A 200 5.90 10.78 -2.58
CA GLY A 200 5.57 10.98 -4.00
C GLY A 200 6.79 11.04 -4.92
N LEU A 201 7.86 11.75 -4.50
CA LEU A 201 9.13 11.85 -5.23
C LEU A 201 9.85 10.50 -5.34
N ALA A 202 10.01 9.79 -4.22
CA ALA A 202 10.63 8.47 -4.18
C ALA A 202 9.82 7.46 -5.00
N TYR A 203 8.49 7.46 -4.86
CA TYR A 203 7.61 6.55 -5.60
C TYR A 203 7.65 6.83 -7.09
N ARG A 204 7.71 8.10 -7.52
CA ARG A 204 7.83 8.47 -8.94
C ARG A 204 9.07 7.83 -9.58
N TYR A 205 10.20 7.83 -8.87
CA TYR A 205 11.42 7.16 -9.34
C TYR A 205 11.23 5.64 -9.35
N ALA A 206 10.88 5.05 -8.20
CA ALA A 206 10.76 3.61 -8.03
C ALA A 206 9.79 3.00 -9.05
N ARG A 207 8.63 3.64 -9.27
CA ARG A 207 7.56 3.20 -10.18
C ARG A 207 7.97 3.16 -11.65
N ALA A 208 8.85 4.08 -12.07
CA ALA A 208 9.37 4.14 -13.42
C ALA A 208 10.52 3.14 -13.66
N HIS A 209 11.15 2.64 -12.60
CA HIS A 209 12.21 1.64 -12.69
C HIS A 209 11.62 0.21 -12.79
N PRO A 210 12.02 -0.66 -13.73
CA PRO A 210 11.38 -1.97 -13.99
C PRO A 210 11.28 -2.93 -12.79
N ASN A 211 12.28 -2.91 -11.91
CA ASN A 211 12.38 -3.82 -10.76
C ASN A 211 12.22 -3.17 -9.37
N MET A 212 12.59 -1.90 -9.19
CA MET A 212 12.61 -1.24 -7.90
C MET A 212 11.21 -1.12 -7.28
N TRP A 213 10.16 -0.81 -8.05
CA TRP A 213 8.80 -0.64 -7.51
C TRP A 213 8.19 -1.89 -6.87
N LYS A 214 8.69 -3.09 -7.16
CA LYS A 214 8.07 -4.34 -6.70
C LYS A 214 8.27 -4.49 -5.20
N THR A 215 7.27 -4.72 -4.38
CA THR A 215 7.58 -4.95 -2.97
C THR A 215 8.29 -6.27 -2.76
N GLY A 216 9.05 -6.32 -1.68
CA GLY A 216 9.64 -7.55 -1.19
C GLY A 216 11.15 -7.44 -1.11
N ARG A 217 11.75 -8.60 -0.91
CA ARG A 217 13.16 -8.70 -0.57
C ARG A 217 14.09 -8.23 -1.68
N ARG A 218 15.17 -7.57 -1.30
CA ARG A 218 16.28 -7.14 -2.15
C ARG A 218 17.54 -7.91 -1.80
N CYS A 219 18.36 -8.11 -2.82
CA CYS A 219 19.77 -8.45 -2.65
C CYS A 219 20.12 -9.76 -1.90
N GLY A 220 19.23 -10.76 -1.81
CA GLY A 220 19.60 -12.14 -1.43
C GLY A 220 18.47 -13.01 -0.86
N LEU A 221 18.68 -14.34 -0.83
CA LEU A 221 17.75 -15.36 -0.27
C LEU A 221 18.20 -15.93 1.10
N GLN A 222 19.41 -15.63 1.58
CA GLN A 222 19.90 -16.06 2.90
C GLN A 222 19.70 -14.95 3.93
N VAL A 223 18.96 -15.27 5.00
CA VAL A 223 18.62 -14.60 6.29
C VAL A 223 18.63 -13.06 6.45
N ASP A 224 19.45 -12.26 5.77
CA ASP A 224 19.52 -10.79 5.98
C ASP A 224 19.39 -10.02 4.65
N GLY A 225 18.17 -9.81 4.14
CA GLY A 225 17.98 -9.02 2.91
C GLY A 225 16.86 -8.03 3.10
N ASP A 226 17.12 -6.78 2.74
CA ASP A 226 16.19 -5.67 2.96
C ASP A 226 14.85 -5.94 2.29
N THR A 227 13.75 -5.58 2.93
CA THR A 227 12.41 -5.70 2.36
C THR A 227 11.80 -4.32 2.31
N PHE A 228 11.44 -3.86 1.11
CA PHE A 228 10.88 -2.54 0.90
C PHE A 228 9.50 -2.64 0.27
N LEU A 229 8.59 -1.80 0.74
CA LEU A 229 7.26 -1.61 0.17
C LEU A 229 7.35 -0.67 -1.02
N ASN A 230 6.83 -1.09 -2.17
CA ASN A 230 6.77 -0.29 -3.39
C ASN A 230 8.12 0.26 -3.87
N GLY A 231 9.23 -0.33 -3.41
CA GLY A 231 10.58 0.14 -3.75
C GLY A 231 11.00 1.44 -3.09
N ILE A 232 10.31 1.88 -2.05
CA ILE A 232 10.64 3.10 -1.32
C ILE A 232 10.83 2.82 0.17
N THR A 233 11.56 3.68 0.86
CA THR A 233 11.69 3.62 2.32
C THR A 233 11.98 5.00 2.90
N ASN A 234 11.45 5.26 4.09
CA ASN A 234 11.99 6.31 4.95
C ASN A 234 13.37 5.86 5.45
N GLY A 235 14.33 6.76 5.52
CA GLY A 235 15.71 6.44 5.91
C GLY A 235 15.83 5.82 7.28
N ALA A 236 15.42 6.55 8.31
CA ALA A 236 15.38 6.08 9.68
C ALA A 236 14.52 4.80 9.85
N GLY A 237 13.42 4.71 9.10
CA GLY A 237 12.56 3.53 9.02
C GLY A 237 13.23 2.29 8.42
N TRP A 238 14.32 2.45 7.65
CA TRP A 238 15.20 1.37 7.23
C TRP A 238 16.29 1.12 8.26
N TYR A 239 17.15 2.11 8.50
CA TYR A 239 18.14 2.12 9.57
C TYR A 239 18.55 3.55 9.89
N HIS A 240 18.95 3.80 11.13
CA HIS A 240 19.33 5.14 11.58
C HIS A 240 20.66 5.57 10.95
N LEU A 241 20.67 6.80 10.44
CA LEU A 241 21.85 7.43 9.86
C LEU A 241 21.89 8.91 10.22
N ALA A 242 22.76 9.25 11.17
CA ALA A 242 23.10 10.63 11.50
C ALA A 242 24.22 11.18 10.59
N GLY A 243 24.10 12.46 10.23
CA GLY A 243 25.12 13.17 9.46
C GLY A 243 25.15 12.86 7.95
N GLY A 244 23.99 12.50 7.39
CA GLY A 244 23.80 12.29 5.96
C GLY A 244 23.66 13.58 5.15
N MET A 245 24.06 13.55 3.89
CA MET A 245 23.93 14.69 2.98
C MET A 245 22.45 15.03 2.67
N GLN A 246 21.61 13.99 2.60
CA GLN A 246 20.18 14.08 2.27
C GLN A 246 19.44 14.97 3.28
N ASP A 247 19.58 14.65 4.57
CA ASP A 247 18.94 15.37 5.67
C ASP A 247 19.52 16.77 5.84
N TRP A 248 20.85 16.91 5.72
CA TRP A 248 21.53 18.20 5.83
C TRP A 248 20.98 19.22 4.82
N GLN A 249 20.73 18.79 3.59
CA GLN A 249 20.17 19.67 2.56
C GLN A 249 18.75 20.11 2.86
N TYR A 250 17.91 19.18 3.35
CA TYR A 250 16.55 19.53 3.69
C TYR A 250 16.48 20.46 4.91
N MET A 251 17.49 20.46 5.79
CA MET A 251 17.58 21.45 6.87
C MET A 251 18.16 22.81 6.43
N HIS A 252 19.20 22.83 5.58
CA HIS A 252 20.03 24.02 5.38
C HIS A 252 19.86 24.70 4.02
N THR A 253 19.09 24.11 3.10
CA THR A 253 18.84 24.65 1.76
C THR A 253 17.33 24.56 1.43
N ASN A 254 16.91 24.99 0.24
CA ASN A 254 15.54 24.74 -0.24
C ASN A 254 15.38 23.37 -0.92
N SER A 255 16.48 22.68 -1.21
CA SER A 255 16.48 21.46 -2.03
C SER A 255 15.75 20.31 -1.35
N LEU A 256 15.01 19.55 -2.15
CA LEU A 256 14.43 18.27 -1.77
C LEU A 256 15.32 17.15 -2.34
N GLU A 257 16.05 16.44 -1.47
CA GLU A 257 16.91 15.33 -1.88
C GLU A 257 16.34 13.98 -1.48
N ILE A 258 16.39 13.01 -2.40
CA ILE A 258 16.20 11.58 -2.09
C ILE A 258 17.48 10.79 -2.40
N THR A 259 17.70 9.71 -1.67
CA THR A 259 18.82 8.79 -1.85
C THR A 259 18.36 7.59 -2.68
N ILE A 260 19.08 7.25 -3.76
CA ILE A 260 18.69 6.16 -4.65
C ILE A 260 19.73 5.06 -4.61
N GLU A 261 19.33 3.89 -4.11
CA GLU A 261 20.11 2.66 -4.13
C GLU A 261 19.94 1.98 -5.49
N MET A 262 20.99 2.02 -6.32
CA MET A 262 20.91 1.66 -7.74
C MET A 262 21.16 0.17 -8.04
N GLY A 263 21.21 -0.67 -7.02
CA GLY A 263 21.35 -2.10 -7.19
C GLY A 263 22.26 -2.76 -6.16
N CYS A 264 22.10 -4.09 -6.07
CA CYS A 264 22.74 -4.91 -5.06
C CYS A 264 24.26 -5.04 -5.19
N PHE A 265 24.83 -4.75 -6.35
CA PHE A 265 26.28 -4.76 -6.54
C PHE A 265 26.78 -3.35 -6.34
N LYS A 266 27.53 -3.12 -5.26
CA LYS A 266 28.20 -1.85 -5.02
C LYS A 266 29.13 -1.50 -6.20
N PHE A 267 30.01 -2.43 -6.58
CA PHE A 267 30.94 -2.28 -7.69
C PHE A 267 30.73 -3.39 -8.72
N PRO A 268 29.76 -3.26 -9.64
CA PRO A 268 29.51 -4.28 -10.67
C PRO A 268 30.67 -4.36 -11.69
N SER A 269 30.72 -5.47 -12.44
CA SER A 269 31.61 -5.59 -13.59
C SER A 269 31.09 -4.80 -14.80
N ASN A 270 31.98 -4.43 -15.71
CA ASN A 270 31.67 -3.54 -16.84
C ASN A 270 30.54 -4.07 -17.76
N ASP A 271 30.40 -5.39 -17.88
CA ASP A 271 29.36 -6.04 -18.70
C ASP A 271 27.95 -5.88 -18.11
N MET A 272 27.83 -5.58 -16.80
CA MET A 272 26.54 -5.34 -16.15
C MET A 272 26.03 -3.92 -16.35
N LEU A 273 26.92 -2.94 -16.57
CA LEU A 273 26.60 -1.51 -16.60
C LEU A 273 25.54 -1.13 -17.64
N PRO A 274 25.55 -1.62 -18.90
CA PRO A 274 24.52 -1.25 -19.87
C PRO A 274 23.12 -1.68 -19.46
N LYS A 275 23.00 -2.85 -18.82
CA LYS A 275 21.71 -3.36 -18.33
C LYS A 275 21.23 -2.55 -17.12
N LEU A 276 22.12 -2.27 -16.17
CA LEU A 276 21.79 -1.43 -15.01
C LEU A 276 21.36 -0.03 -15.46
N TRP A 277 22.10 0.61 -16.38
CA TRP A 277 21.69 1.89 -16.97
C TRP A 277 20.28 1.82 -17.56
N SER A 278 20.01 0.83 -18.40
CA SER A 278 18.69 0.68 -19.06
C SER A 278 17.53 0.53 -18.07
N ASP A 279 17.77 -0.02 -16.88
CA ASP A 279 16.75 -0.14 -15.84
C ASP A 279 16.49 1.20 -15.12
N HIS A 280 17.48 2.10 -15.07
CA HIS A 280 17.42 3.39 -14.38
C HIS A 280 17.10 4.60 -15.30
N GLU A 281 17.28 4.48 -16.61
CA GLU A 281 17.15 5.57 -17.58
C GLU A 281 15.84 6.36 -17.44
N TYR A 282 14.70 5.69 -17.62
CA TYR A 282 13.39 6.35 -17.54
C TYR A 282 13.04 6.80 -16.12
N ALA A 283 13.56 6.12 -15.09
CA ALA A 283 13.35 6.51 -13.70
C ALA A 283 14.03 7.84 -13.38
N LEU A 284 15.28 8.02 -13.83
CA LEU A 284 16.01 9.29 -13.70
C LEU A 284 15.29 10.42 -14.45
N LEU A 285 14.91 10.20 -15.71
CA LEU A 285 14.19 11.22 -16.49
C LEU A 285 12.86 11.61 -15.83
N SER A 286 12.07 10.62 -15.38
CA SER A 286 10.79 10.81 -14.70
C SER A 286 10.91 11.59 -13.39
N PHE A 287 11.99 11.35 -12.62
CA PHE A 287 12.27 12.09 -11.40
C PHE A 287 12.69 13.52 -11.68
N LEU A 288 13.58 13.73 -12.65
CA LEU A 288 14.06 15.06 -13.04
C LEU A 288 12.91 15.99 -13.48
N GLU A 289 11.87 15.48 -14.13
CA GLU A 289 10.68 16.25 -14.48
C GLU A 289 9.95 16.86 -13.27
N MET A 290 10.06 16.24 -12.08
CA MET A 290 9.37 16.71 -10.88
C MET A 290 9.85 18.10 -10.43
N ALA A 291 11.00 18.58 -10.91
CA ALA A 291 11.46 19.94 -10.63
C ALA A 291 10.52 21.03 -11.22
N HIS A 292 9.68 20.65 -12.19
CA HIS A 292 8.80 21.59 -12.91
C HIS A 292 7.34 21.59 -12.47
N ILE A 293 6.97 20.70 -11.54
CA ILE A 293 5.60 20.66 -11.01
C ILE A 293 5.43 21.64 -9.85
N GLY A 294 4.19 21.97 -9.52
CA GLY A 294 3.85 22.88 -8.43
C GLY A 294 3.89 24.35 -8.83
N VAL A 295 4.45 25.19 -7.96
CA VAL A 295 4.43 26.65 -8.11
C VAL A 295 5.84 27.20 -8.08
N LYS A 296 6.16 28.08 -9.02
CA LYS A 296 7.35 28.94 -8.96
C LYS A 296 6.96 30.39 -9.18
N GLY A 297 7.74 31.33 -8.64
CA GLY A 297 7.43 32.74 -8.76
C GLY A 297 8.47 33.66 -8.15
N VAL A 298 8.18 34.96 -8.20
CA VAL A 298 9.05 36.02 -7.66
C VAL A 298 8.27 36.83 -6.63
N VAL A 299 8.83 36.98 -5.44
CA VAL A 299 8.32 37.85 -4.38
C VAL A 299 8.88 39.25 -4.59
N LYS A 300 7.98 40.24 -4.70
CA LYS A 300 8.33 41.64 -4.92
C LYS A 300 7.70 42.53 -3.86
N ASP A 301 8.35 43.64 -3.56
CA ASP A 301 7.81 44.69 -2.70
C ASP A 301 6.80 45.58 -3.45
N GLU A 302 6.24 46.57 -2.74
CA GLU A 302 5.26 47.53 -3.31
C GLU A 302 5.81 48.37 -4.48
N TYR A 303 7.13 48.48 -4.62
CA TYR A 303 7.82 49.18 -5.71
C TYR A 303 8.21 48.25 -6.85
N GLY A 304 7.87 46.96 -6.77
CA GLY A 304 8.19 45.94 -7.77
C GLY A 304 9.62 45.42 -7.70
N LYS A 305 10.37 45.72 -6.63
CA LYS A 305 11.74 45.23 -6.43
C LYS A 305 11.71 43.82 -5.80
N PRO A 306 12.58 42.89 -6.21
CA PRO A 306 12.64 41.55 -5.62
C PRO A 306 13.00 41.59 -4.14
N VAL A 307 12.37 40.71 -3.35
CA VAL A 307 12.61 40.57 -1.91
C VAL A 307 13.38 39.28 -1.65
N ALA A 308 14.65 39.43 -1.28
CA ALA A 308 15.50 38.32 -0.88
C ALA A 308 15.17 37.82 0.54
N ASN A 309 15.38 36.52 0.80
CA ASN A 309 15.18 35.88 2.10
C ASN A 309 13.75 35.99 2.66
N ALA A 310 12.75 36.28 1.83
CA ALA A 310 11.35 36.14 2.22
C ALA A 310 11.05 34.67 2.51
N THR A 311 10.20 34.39 3.50
CA THR A 311 9.86 33.02 3.86
C THR A 311 8.62 32.58 3.12
N VAL A 312 8.72 31.49 2.37
CA VAL A 312 7.63 30.85 1.64
C VAL A 312 7.37 29.50 2.27
N SER A 313 6.14 29.22 2.69
CA SER A 313 5.70 27.87 3.06
C SER A 313 4.33 27.57 2.44
N VAL A 314 4.00 26.28 2.36
CA VAL A 314 2.70 25.82 1.89
C VAL A 314 2.16 24.88 2.95
N GLU A 315 0.95 25.16 3.44
CA GLU A 315 0.29 24.38 4.49
C GLU A 315 1.20 24.20 5.72
N ASN A 316 1.44 22.95 6.14
CA ASN A 316 2.35 22.56 7.22
C ASN A 316 3.73 22.12 6.71
N GLY A 317 4.04 22.38 5.44
CA GLY A 317 5.29 22.01 4.79
C GLY A 317 6.49 22.84 5.24
N LYS A 318 7.66 22.53 4.68
CA LYS A 318 8.91 23.25 4.98
C LYS A 318 8.84 24.75 4.65
N GLU A 319 9.49 25.54 5.49
CA GLU A 319 9.77 26.94 5.21
C GLU A 319 10.98 27.06 4.26
N MET A 320 10.76 27.73 3.14
CA MET A 320 11.77 28.00 2.12
C MET A 320 12.12 29.49 2.10
N LYS A 321 13.33 29.83 1.67
CA LYS A 321 13.78 31.23 1.54
C LYS A 321 13.87 31.64 0.07
N THR A 322 13.44 32.84 -0.26
CA THR A 322 13.61 33.36 -1.63
C THR A 322 15.07 33.68 -1.95
N THR A 323 15.43 33.56 -3.23
CA THR A 323 16.77 33.92 -3.75
C THR A 323 17.05 35.42 -3.66
N SER A 324 18.26 35.85 -4.03
CA SER A 324 18.59 37.28 -4.18
C SER A 324 17.65 38.02 -5.12
N ASP A 325 17.13 37.33 -6.13
CA ASP A 325 16.19 37.85 -7.13
C ASP A 325 14.73 37.61 -6.73
N GLY A 326 14.49 37.22 -5.48
CA GLY A 326 13.17 37.04 -4.89
C GLY A 326 12.47 35.77 -5.36
N GLU A 327 13.17 34.85 -6.00
CA GLU A 327 12.58 33.66 -6.61
C GLU A 327 12.28 32.58 -5.58
N TYR A 328 11.28 31.77 -5.87
CA TYR A 328 11.01 30.54 -5.15
C TYR A 328 10.47 29.48 -6.10
N TRP A 329 10.71 28.22 -5.75
CA TRP A 329 10.13 27.05 -6.39
C TRP A 329 9.60 26.13 -5.30
N ARG A 330 8.36 25.69 -5.46
CA ARG A 330 7.69 24.77 -4.55
C ARG A 330 7.07 23.64 -5.35
N ILE A 331 7.65 22.46 -5.25
CA ILE A 331 7.08 21.23 -5.82
C ILE A 331 5.79 20.90 -5.06
N LEU A 332 4.67 20.78 -5.78
CA LEU A 332 3.35 20.48 -5.23
C LEU A 332 2.59 19.57 -6.20
N ALA A 333 1.76 18.69 -5.65
CA ALA A 333 0.79 17.94 -6.43
C ALA A 333 -0.36 18.86 -6.90
N PRO A 334 -1.07 18.51 -7.99
CA PRO A 334 -2.27 19.24 -8.39
C PRO A 334 -3.35 19.22 -7.29
N GLY A 335 -3.98 20.36 -7.02
CA GLY A 335 -4.92 20.51 -5.90
C GLY A 335 -5.02 21.95 -5.40
N ASP A 336 -5.81 22.14 -4.33
CA ASP A 336 -5.89 23.41 -3.61
C ASP A 336 -4.82 23.46 -2.52
N HIS A 337 -4.08 24.57 -2.48
CA HIS A 337 -2.97 24.77 -1.56
C HIS A 337 -3.07 26.14 -0.90
N GLU A 338 -2.81 26.21 0.41
CA GLU A 338 -2.66 27.48 1.13
C GLU A 338 -1.17 27.85 1.19
N MET A 339 -0.78 28.88 0.44
CA MET A 339 0.57 29.41 0.46
C MET A 339 0.69 30.54 1.47
N ARG A 340 1.69 30.46 2.35
CA ARG A 340 2.02 31.45 3.38
C ARG A 340 3.33 32.12 3.03
N LEU A 341 3.32 33.44 2.99
CA LEU A 341 4.46 34.27 2.67
C LEU A 341 4.73 35.23 3.83
N VAL A 342 5.91 35.14 4.44
CA VAL A 342 6.33 36.04 5.52
C VAL A 342 7.42 36.97 5.02
N ILE A 343 7.11 38.27 4.99
CA ILE A 343 8.02 39.35 4.57
C ILE A 343 8.19 40.29 5.76
N ASN A 344 9.40 40.43 6.30
CA ASN A 344 9.71 41.32 7.43
C ASN A 344 8.74 41.17 8.62
N GLY A 345 8.31 39.94 8.93
CA GLY A 345 7.36 39.63 10.01
C GLY A 345 5.88 39.80 9.66
N THR A 346 5.55 40.28 8.45
CA THR A 346 4.17 40.36 7.96
C THR A 346 3.78 39.06 7.25
N LEU A 347 2.70 38.43 7.68
CA LEU A 347 2.15 37.22 7.05
C LEU A 347 1.13 37.59 5.97
N LEU A 348 1.34 37.07 4.76
CA LEU A 348 0.41 37.08 3.65
C LEU A 348 -0.01 35.65 3.35
N VAL A 349 -1.31 35.41 3.22
CA VAL A 349 -1.86 34.09 2.88
C VAL A 349 -2.48 34.18 1.49
N LYS A 350 -2.14 33.22 0.63
CA LYS A 350 -2.62 33.13 -0.75
C LYS A 350 -3.07 31.72 -1.05
N ASN A 351 -4.34 31.55 -1.36
CA ASN A 351 -4.86 30.26 -1.82
C ASN A 351 -4.54 30.09 -3.31
N ILE A 352 -3.98 28.95 -3.66
CA ILE A 352 -3.56 28.60 -5.01
C ILE A 352 -4.22 27.28 -5.37
N THR A 353 -5.00 27.29 -6.45
CA THR A 353 -5.50 26.06 -7.06
C THR A 353 -4.61 25.70 -8.23
N LEU A 354 -3.89 24.60 -8.10
CA LEU A 354 -3.13 24.02 -9.20
C LEU A 354 -4.07 23.20 -10.07
N ALA A 355 -4.56 23.85 -11.13
CA ALA A 355 -5.40 23.22 -12.14
C ALA A 355 -4.67 22.06 -12.82
N ALA A 356 -5.44 21.03 -13.24
CA ALA A 356 -4.87 19.91 -14.00
C ALA A 356 -4.46 20.29 -15.44
N CYS A 357 -4.93 21.44 -15.97
CA CYS A 357 -4.85 21.81 -17.40
C CYS A 357 -4.36 23.28 -17.62
N GLY A 358 -3.80 23.61 -18.80
CA GLY A 358 -3.22 24.94 -19.12
C GLY A 358 -3.54 25.50 -20.53
N LYS A 359 -3.24 26.79 -20.78
CA LYS A 359 -3.66 27.56 -21.99
C LYS A 359 -3.01 27.16 -23.34
N ASN A 360 -1.87 26.47 -23.33
CA ASN A 360 -1.10 26.11 -24.54
C ASN A 360 -1.23 24.63 -24.92
N GLU A 361 -2.25 23.93 -24.44
CA GLU A 361 -2.37 22.49 -24.67
C GLU A 361 -2.91 22.13 -26.06
N ASP A 362 -3.71 22.98 -26.69
CA ASP A 362 -4.34 22.69 -27.98
C ASP A 362 -3.35 22.60 -29.16
N SER A 363 -2.13 23.14 -28.97
CA SER A 363 -1.01 23.03 -29.91
C SER A 363 -0.06 21.88 -29.60
N LYS A 364 -0.23 21.18 -28.46
CA LYS A 364 0.60 20.03 -28.14
C LYS A 364 0.28 18.89 -29.11
N PRO A 365 1.28 18.08 -29.48
CA PRO A 365 1.05 16.85 -30.22
C PRO A 365 0.15 15.89 -29.44
N ILE A 366 0.22 15.92 -28.10
CA ILE A 366 -0.56 15.06 -27.20
C ILE A 366 -1.20 15.93 -26.14
N ILE A 367 -2.48 15.69 -25.87
CA ILE A 367 -3.26 16.44 -24.89
C ILE A 367 -3.76 15.48 -23.82
N ARG A 368 -3.53 15.78 -22.54
CA ARG A 368 -3.96 14.93 -21.42
C ARG A 368 -5.12 15.58 -20.67
N ARG A 369 -6.13 14.80 -20.28
CA ARG A 369 -7.34 15.30 -19.60
C ARG A 369 -7.78 14.34 -18.49
N GLY A 370 -8.22 14.88 -17.36
CA GLY A 370 -8.69 14.08 -16.21
C GLY A 370 -7.55 13.60 -15.31
N ARG A 371 -7.90 13.05 -14.14
CA ARG A 371 -6.95 12.59 -13.10
C ARG A 371 -7.19 11.13 -12.68
N GLY A 372 -8.05 10.44 -13.42
CA GLY A 372 -8.50 9.11 -13.08
C GLY A 372 -7.53 7.98 -13.37
N SER A 373 -7.77 6.82 -12.75
CA SER A 373 -6.95 5.63 -12.88
C SER A 373 -7.10 4.93 -14.23
N VAL A 374 -8.24 5.11 -14.91
CA VAL A 374 -8.54 4.49 -16.20
C VAL A 374 -8.04 5.36 -17.33
N ARG A 375 -6.95 4.91 -17.97
CA ARG A 375 -6.31 5.62 -19.08
C ARG A 375 -6.89 5.19 -20.42
N ILE A 376 -7.44 6.12 -21.19
CA ILE A 376 -7.94 5.85 -22.55
C ILE A 376 -7.20 6.75 -23.55
N ALA A 377 -6.54 6.13 -24.53
CA ALA A 377 -5.94 6.87 -25.63
C ALA A 377 -6.97 7.09 -26.74
N ILE A 378 -7.13 8.31 -27.22
CA ILE A 378 -8.06 8.67 -28.29
C ILE A 378 -7.27 9.20 -29.48
N VAL A 379 -7.35 8.53 -30.63
CA VAL A 379 -6.49 8.77 -31.79
C VAL A 379 -7.31 9.24 -32.99
N GLY A 380 -6.94 10.39 -33.55
CA GLY A 380 -7.50 10.87 -34.81
C GLY A 380 -6.88 10.16 -36.00
N VAL A 381 -7.72 9.53 -36.84
CA VAL A 381 -7.30 8.79 -38.04
C VAL A 381 -7.05 9.74 -39.22
N ASN A 382 -7.75 10.88 -39.25
CA ASN A 382 -7.61 11.90 -40.30
C ASN A 382 -7.78 13.32 -39.76
N GLU A 383 -7.60 14.30 -40.64
CA GLU A 383 -7.64 15.72 -40.30
C GLU A 383 -8.97 16.16 -39.68
N LYS A 384 -10.10 15.63 -40.17
CA LYS A 384 -11.43 15.97 -39.66
C LYS A 384 -11.65 15.43 -38.24
N ALA A 385 -11.30 14.16 -37.99
CA ALA A 385 -11.33 13.59 -36.64
C ALA A 385 -10.44 14.40 -35.68
N SER A 386 -9.32 14.91 -36.17
CA SER A 386 -8.37 15.68 -35.37
C SER A 386 -8.91 17.04 -34.97
N LYS A 387 -9.66 17.70 -35.85
CA LYS A 387 -10.39 18.92 -35.52
C LYS A 387 -11.43 18.66 -34.42
N ILE A 388 -12.14 17.53 -34.48
CA ILE A 388 -13.10 17.10 -33.46
C ILE A 388 -12.41 16.85 -32.11
N LEU A 389 -11.28 16.12 -32.11
CA LEU A 389 -10.54 15.81 -30.89
C LEU A 389 -9.92 17.05 -30.23
N ARG A 390 -9.41 18.00 -31.02
CA ARG A 390 -8.91 19.29 -30.48
C ARG A 390 -10.04 20.11 -29.87
N GLN A 391 -11.20 20.18 -30.52
CA GLN A 391 -12.37 20.87 -29.95
C GLN A 391 -12.84 20.21 -28.64
N MET A 392 -12.95 18.86 -28.61
CA MET A 392 -13.31 18.12 -27.40
C MET A 392 -12.30 18.34 -26.26
N ALA A 393 -11.01 18.38 -26.58
CA ALA A 393 -9.95 18.67 -25.60
C ALA A 393 -10.05 20.09 -25.02
N ALA A 394 -10.47 21.07 -25.83
CA ALA A 394 -10.74 22.43 -25.37
C ALA A 394 -11.98 22.47 -24.47
N ASP A 395 -13.09 21.85 -24.89
CA ASP A 395 -14.36 21.85 -24.14
C ASP A 395 -14.20 21.17 -22.77
N SER A 396 -13.50 20.03 -22.71
CA SER A 396 -13.18 19.30 -21.46
C SER A 396 -12.26 20.05 -20.49
N CYS A 397 -11.62 21.14 -20.92
CA CYS A 397 -10.84 22.01 -20.06
C CYS A 397 -11.72 23.08 -19.37
N THR A 398 -12.89 23.38 -19.93
CA THR A 398 -13.79 24.44 -19.44
C THR A 398 -14.97 23.91 -18.63
N ASP A 399 -15.38 22.67 -18.86
CA ASP A 399 -16.52 22.04 -18.21
C ASP A 399 -16.08 20.70 -17.58
N GLU A 400 -15.98 20.65 -16.25
CA GLU A 400 -15.60 19.43 -15.52
C GLU A 400 -16.58 18.28 -15.74
N THR A 401 -17.82 18.56 -16.16
CA THR A 401 -18.80 17.51 -16.47
C THR A 401 -18.46 16.72 -17.73
N TYR A 402 -17.44 17.11 -18.52
CA TYR A 402 -17.00 16.37 -19.72
C TYR A 402 -16.22 15.09 -19.42
N LEU A 403 -15.67 14.91 -18.21
CA LEU A 403 -14.87 13.75 -17.81
C LEU A 403 -15.53 13.05 -16.62
N ALA A 404 -15.30 11.75 -16.47
CA ALA A 404 -15.67 11.03 -15.25
C ALA A 404 -14.53 11.15 -14.22
N ASP A 405 -14.85 11.07 -12.93
CA ASP A 405 -13.88 11.26 -11.84
C ASP A 405 -12.67 10.31 -11.95
N ASP A 406 -12.89 9.08 -12.45
CA ASP A 406 -11.87 8.04 -12.61
C ASP A 406 -11.36 7.86 -14.06
N LEU A 407 -11.62 8.83 -14.94
CA LEU A 407 -11.12 8.83 -16.32
C LEU A 407 -9.88 9.72 -16.51
N SER A 408 -8.87 9.20 -17.19
CA SER A 408 -7.74 9.95 -17.75
C SER A 408 -7.63 9.70 -19.25
N LEU A 409 -7.60 10.76 -20.05
CA LEU A 409 -7.55 10.69 -21.51
C LEU A 409 -6.16 11.09 -22.02
N ILE A 410 -5.63 10.29 -22.95
CA ILE A 410 -4.50 10.64 -23.81
C ILE A 410 -5.03 10.93 -25.20
N ILE A 411 -5.25 12.21 -25.51
CA ILE A 411 -5.81 12.63 -26.80
C ILE A 411 -4.65 12.89 -27.76
N VAL A 412 -4.64 12.18 -28.88
CA VAL A 412 -3.62 12.25 -29.93
C VAL A 412 -4.30 12.70 -31.23
N PRO A 413 -4.38 14.02 -31.49
CA PRO A 413 -4.83 14.53 -32.77
C PRO A 413 -3.84 14.13 -33.90
N ASP A 414 -4.30 14.11 -35.14
CA ASP A 414 -3.46 13.87 -36.30
C ASP A 414 -2.45 15.01 -36.53
N GLY A 415 -1.33 14.68 -37.19
CA GLY A 415 -0.17 15.56 -37.39
C GLY A 415 1.16 15.03 -36.83
N ILE A 416 1.15 13.88 -36.16
CA ILE A 416 2.35 13.17 -35.68
C ILE A 416 2.61 11.96 -36.58
N ASN A 417 3.87 11.69 -36.94
CA ASN A 417 4.24 10.44 -37.62
C ASN A 417 3.76 9.21 -36.82
N LEU A 418 3.19 8.23 -37.51
CA LEU A 418 2.70 6.95 -36.99
C LEU A 418 3.64 6.27 -35.98
N GLN A 419 4.96 6.25 -36.24
CA GLN A 419 5.94 5.67 -35.30
C GLN A 419 6.01 6.42 -33.97
N ASN A 420 5.86 7.75 -34.00
CA ASN A 420 5.81 8.56 -32.80
C ASN A 420 4.47 8.37 -32.07
N LYS A 421 3.34 8.28 -32.80
CA LYS A 421 2.02 7.96 -32.21
C LYS A 421 2.06 6.62 -31.46
N ALA A 422 2.60 5.58 -32.09
CA ALA A 422 2.74 4.25 -31.51
C ALA A 422 3.58 4.27 -30.22
N ARG A 423 4.77 4.88 -30.27
CA ARG A 423 5.66 5.03 -29.10
C ARG A 423 4.97 5.75 -27.95
N ILE A 424 4.35 6.90 -28.24
CA ILE A 424 3.65 7.72 -27.24
C ILE A 424 2.52 6.93 -26.57
N ILE A 425 1.67 6.28 -27.37
CA ILE A 425 0.52 5.55 -26.84
C ILE A 425 1.00 4.33 -26.04
N HIS A 426 2.08 3.68 -26.47
CA HIS A 426 2.70 2.59 -25.75
C HIS A 426 3.27 3.03 -24.39
N ASP A 427 3.97 4.17 -24.33
CA ASP A 427 4.57 4.71 -23.09
C ASP A 427 3.51 5.08 -22.03
N GLU A 428 2.29 5.41 -22.48
CA GLU A 428 1.17 5.81 -21.62
C GLU A 428 0.36 4.63 -21.08
N TYR A 429 0.60 3.40 -21.54
CA TYR A 429 -0.12 2.17 -21.10
C TYR A 429 -1.64 2.35 -20.94
N PRO A 430 -2.37 2.75 -22.01
CA PRO A 430 -3.81 2.93 -21.92
C PRO A 430 -4.53 1.58 -21.77
N ALA A 431 -5.59 1.58 -20.96
CA ALA A 431 -6.52 0.45 -20.83
C ALA A 431 -7.35 0.25 -22.12
N ALA A 432 -7.60 1.33 -22.88
CA ALA A 432 -8.23 1.25 -24.19
C ALA A 432 -7.67 2.27 -25.19
N VAL A 433 -7.71 1.92 -26.47
CA VAL A 433 -7.41 2.80 -27.60
C VAL A 433 -8.69 3.01 -28.41
N LEU A 434 -9.17 4.25 -28.47
CA LEU A 434 -10.32 4.67 -29.25
C LEU A 434 -9.83 5.39 -30.51
N ALA A 435 -9.88 4.72 -31.66
CA ALA A 435 -9.59 5.34 -32.95
C ALA A 435 -10.85 6.01 -33.52
N VAL A 436 -10.71 7.24 -33.98
CA VAL A 436 -11.84 8.06 -34.44
C VAL A 436 -11.60 8.51 -35.88
N ALA A 437 -12.59 8.28 -36.74
CA ALA A 437 -12.61 8.72 -38.14
C ALA A 437 -13.97 9.36 -38.49
N ASP A 438 -14.02 10.16 -39.55
CA ASP A 438 -15.29 10.50 -40.20
C ASP A 438 -15.73 9.35 -41.13
N GLY A 439 -17.05 9.16 -41.29
CA GLY A 439 -17.57 8.01 -42.04
C GLY A 439 -18.92 7.50 -41.57
N THR A 440 -19.28 6.28 -41.98
CA THR A 440 -20.51 5.61 -41.53
C THR A 440 -20.55 5.47 -40.01
N LEU A 441 -21.75 5.55 -39.41
CA LEU A 441 -21.96 5.43 -37.96
C LEU A 441 -21.85 3.96 -37.50
N GLU A 442 -20.67 3.39 -37.70
CA GLU A 442 -20.33 2.00 -37.39
C GLU A 442 -19.11 1.95 -36.48
N SER A 443 -18.98 0.84 -35.75
CA SER A 443 -17.81 0.58 -34.91
C SER A 443 -17.05 -0.65 -35.39
N VAL A 444 -15.72 -0.60 -35.28
CA VAL A 444 -14.82 -1.71 -35.60
C VAL A 444 -14.06 -2.07 -34.35
N VAL A 445 -14.28 -3.27 -33.82
CA VAL A 445 -13.50 -3.78 -32.68
C VAL A 445 -12.27 -4.48 -33.25
N TYR A 446 -11.07 -4.01 -32.89
CA TYR A 446 -9.80 -4.59 -33.32
C TYR A 446 -9.13 -5.28 -32.14
N SER A 447 -9.52 -6.52 -31.87
CA SER A 447 -8.89 -7.33 -30.84
C SER A 447 -8.98 -8.80 -31.22
N ALA A 448 -7.84 -9.38 -31.60
CA ALA A 448 -7.72 -10.81 -31.76
C ALA A 448 -7.86 -11.48 -30.38
N GLY A 449 -9.07 -11.95 -30.06
CA GLY A 449 -9.30 -13.10 -29.19
C GLY A 449 -9.35 -12.92 -27.66
N GLU A 450 -8.69 -11.94 -27.03
CA GLU A 450 -8.51 -11.98 -25.55
C GLU A 450 -8.77 -10.67 -24.76
N LYS A 451 -9.00 -9.51 -25.39
CA LYS A 451 -9.04 -8.20 -24.69
C LYS A 451 -10.29 -7.35 -24.92
N VAL A 452 -11.37 -7.96 -25.40
CA VAL A 452 -12.69 -7.30 -25.40
C VAL A 452 -13.26 -7.39 -23.98
N PRO A 453 -13.61 -6.26 -23.34
CA PRO A 453 -14.34 -6.30 -22.08
C PRO A 453 -15.61 -7.16 -22.23
N LYS A 454 -15.86 -8.10 -21.31
CA LYS A 454 -17.00 -9.04 -21.38
C LYS A 454 -18.36 -8.35 -21.45
N ILE A 455 -18.50 -7.16 -20.86
CA ILE A 455 -19.74 -6.38 -20.90
C ILE A 455 -19.80 -5.40 -22.07
N PHE A 456 -18.77 -5.35 -22.93
CA PHE A 456 -18.78 -4.55 -24.15
C PHE A 456 -19.72 -5.17 -25.20
N HIS A 457 -20.78 -4.45 -25.55
CA HIS A 457 -21.73 -4.84 -26.59
C HIS A 457 -21.64 -3.90 -27.78
N LYS A 458 -21.11 -4.42 -28.90
CA LYS A 458 -20.95 -3.66 -30.15
C LYS A 458 -22.27 -3.05 -30.64
N GLU A 459 -23.36 -3.81 -30.66
CA GLU A 459 -24.65 -3.31 -31.16
C GLU A 459 -25.28 -2.24 -30.23
N ALA A 460 -24.90 -2.21 -28.95
CA ALA A 460 -25.35 -1.17 -28.02
C ALA A 460 -24.62 0.16 -28.26
N LEU A 461 -23.31 0.11 -28.54
CA LEU A 461 -22.51 1.27 -28.94
C LEU A 461 -23.04 1.87 -30.24
N GLU A 462 -23.28 1.04 -31.26
CA GLU A 462 -23.78 1.49 -32.56
C GLU A 462 -25.20 2.09 -32.48
N ARG A 463 -26.08 1.50 -31.66
CA ARG A 463 -27.40 2.10 -31.39
C ARG A 463 -27.29 3.46 -30.70
N SER A 464 -26.35 3.61 -29.78
CA SER A 464 -26.10 4.88 -29.07
C SER A 464 -25.53 5.94 -30.02
N LEU A 465 -24.55 5.58 -30.86
CA LEU A 465 -24.01 6.44 -31.91
C LEU A 465 -25.10 6.93 -32.87
N ASN A 466 -25.96 6.02 -33.35
CA ASN A 466 -27.05 6.37 -34.24
C ASN A 466 -28.12 7.24 -33.58
N LYS A 467 -28.36 7.07 -32.28
CA LYS A 467 -29.28 7.93 -31.51
C LYS A 467 -28.71 9.33 -31.31
N GLU A 468 -27.45 9.43 -30.89
CA GLU A 468 -26.80 10.70 -30.59
C GLU A 468 -26.54 11.50 -31.86
N LEU A 469 -25.94 10.91 -32.89
CA LEU A 469 -25.54 11.64 -34.10
C LEU A 469 -26.65 11.70 -35.16
N GLY A 470 -27.72 10.92 -35.01
CA GLY A 470 -28.90 10.92 -35.89
C GLY A 470 -28.73 9.97 -37.07
N GLY A 471 -29.39 8.82 -37.01
CA GLY A 471 -29.28 7.68 -37.95
C GLY A 471 -29.77 7.90 -39.39
N GLY A 472 -29.48 9.05 -39.99
CA GLY A 472 -29.92 9.42 -41.35
C GLY A 472 -28.88 10.10 -42.24
N VAL A 473 -27.69 10.43 -41.75
CA VAL A 473 -26.64 11.02 -42.62
C VAL A 473 -25.97 9.90 -43.40
N LYS A 474 -26.57 9.53 -44.53
CA LYS A 474 -25.89 8.70 -45.54
C LYS A 474 -24.71 9.51 -46.07
N CYS A 475 -23.49 9.12 -45.70
CA CYS A 475 -22.30 9.50 -46.45
C CYS A 475 -22.56 9.11 -47.91
N ALA A 476 -22.47 10.07 -48.85
CA ALA A 476 -22.83 9.84 -50.25
C ALA A 476 -22.12 8.57 -50.78
N GLU A 477 -22.88 7.65 -51.37
CA GLU A 477 -22.51 6.25 -51.68
C GLU A 477 -21.39 6.07 -52.74
N SER A 478 -20.58 7.10 -52.99
CA SER A 478 -19.43 7.02 -53.89
C SER A 478 -18.25 7.84 -53.34
N ASN A 479 -17.22 7.13 -52.86
CA ASN A 479 -15.81 7.54 -52.62
C ASN A 479 -15.19 7.56 -51.22
N HIS A 480 -15.83 7.10 -50.15
CA HIS A 480 -15.10 6.92 -48.87
C HIS A 480 -15.46 5.66 -48.06
N PRO A 481 -15.07 4.45 -48.51
CA PRO A 481 -15.00 3.30 -47.62
C PRO A 481 -13.59 3.23 -47.02
N LEU A 482 -13.22 4.22 -46.20
CA LEU A 482 -11.97 4.22 -45.45
C LEU A 482 -12.26 4.04 -43.95
N LEU A 483 -12.94 2.95 -43.55
CA LEU A 483 -13.29 2.79 -42.13
C LEU A 483 -13.07 1.42 -41.49
N SER A 484 -12.88 0.35 -42.25
CA SER A 484 -12.35 -0.89 -41.66
C SER A 484 -10.86 -1.02 -41.89
N SER A 485 -10.39 -0.86 -43.13
CA SER A 485 -8.99 -1.13 -43.50
C SER A 485 -8.01 -0.09 -42.97
N GLU A 486 -8.31 1.21 -43.02
CA GLU A 486 -7.39 2.26 -42.52
C GLU A 486 -7.38 2.35 -41.00
N VAL A 487 -8.55 2.23 -40.36
CA VAL A 487 -8.65 2.19 -38.90
C VAL A 487 -7.99 0.92 -38.37
N ALA A 488 -8.25 -0.24 -38.99
CA ALA A 488 -7.57 -1.50 -38.64
C ALA A 488 -6.07 -1.39 -38.88
N LYS A 489 -5.63 -0.84 -40.02
CA LYS A 489 -4.21 -0.65 -40.33
C LYS A 489 -3.53 0.29 -39.33
N LEU A 490 -4.16 1.40 -38.97
CA LEU A 490 -3.67 2.31 -37.94
C LEU A 490 -3.54 1.57 -36.59
N LEU A 491 -4.59 0.88 -36.15
CA LEU A 491 -4.60 0.14 -34.88
C LEU A 491 -3.56 -1.00 -34.86
N ASP A 492 -3.34 -1.67 -35.98
CA ASP A 492 -2.29 -2.68 -36.18
C ASP A 492 -0.89 -2.06 -36.12
N ASP A 493 -0.69 -0.95 -36.85
CA ASP A 493 0.57 -0.21 -36.92
C ASP A 493 0.92 0.47 -35.57
N LEU A 494 -0.06 0.76 -34.72
CA LEU A 494 0.16 1.31 -33.38
C LEU A 494 0.82 0.31 -32.42
N GLN A 495 0.73 -1.00 -32.68
CA GLN A 495 1.38 -2.06 -31.89
C GLN A 495 1.14 -1.95 -30.37
N VAL A 496 -0.11 -1.65 -29.96
CA VAL A 496 -0.51 -1.58 -28.54
C VAL A 496 -1.40 -2.77 -28.16
N PRO A 497 -0.93 -4.02 -28.25
CA PRO A 497 -1.76 -5.21 -28.07
C PRO A 497 -2.28 -5.34 -26.63
N ALA A 498 -1.83 -4.49 -25.70
CA ALA A 498 -2.22 -4.46 -24.29
C ALA A 498 -3.59 -3.81 -24.03
N ALA A 499 -4.05 -2.92 -24.91
CA ALA A 499 -5.24 -2.12 -24.71
C ALA A 499 -6.45 -2.71 -25.45
N PHE A 500 -7.67 -2.49 -24.92
CA PHE A 500 -8.90 -2.75 -25.68
C PHE A 500 -9.01 -1.74 -26.83
N GLN A 501 -9.03 -2.19 -28.09
CA GLN A 501 -9.00 -1.29 -29.24
C GLN A 501 -10.34 -1.26 -29.98
N VAL A 502 -10.89 -0.07 -30.13
CA VAL A 502 -12.15 0.16 -30.85
C VAL A 502 -12.05 1.38 -31.75
N GLY A 503 -12.47 1.21 -32.99
CA GLY A 503 -12.63 2.26 -33.99
C GLY A 503 -14.08 2.70 -34.10
N VAL A 504 -14.34 3.99 -34.24
CA VAL A 504 -15.69 4.54 -34.44
C VAL A 504 -15.73 5.57 -35.57
N GLY A 505 -16.75 5.48 -36.42
CA GLY A 505 -17.09 6.50 -37.40
C GLY A 505 -18.11 7.50 -36.87
N LEU A 506 -17.87 8.80 -37.09
CA LEU A 506 -18.66 9.90 -36.51
C LEU A 506 -19.64 10.59 -37.46
N GLY A 507 -19.93 10.01 -38.62
CA GLY A 507 -20.77 10.65 -39.65
C GLY A 507 -19.99 11.62 -40.54
N CYS A 508 -20.58 11.97 -41.68
CA CYS A 508 -19.94 12.84 -42.67
C CYS A 508 -20.34 14.32 -42.56
N ASP A 509 -21.22 14.68 -41.62
CA ASP A 509 -21.61 16.08 -41.40
C ASP A 509 -20.41 16.91 -40.91
N ALA A 510 -20.14 18.04 -41.54
CA ALA A 510 -19.01 18.91 -41.25
C ALA A 510 -19.36 19.99 -40.21
N ASP A 511 -20.65 20.29 -40.03
CA ASP A 511 -21.13 21.36 -39.16
C ASP A 511 -21.46 20.87 -37.74
N ALA A 512 -21.36 19.55 -37.50
CA ALA A 512 -21.71 18.91 -36.23
C ALA A 512 -20.51 18.69 -35.27
N VAL A 513 -19.39 19.40 -35.43
CA VAL A 513 -18.12 19.16 -34.69
C VAL A 513 -18.28 19.09 -33.18
N GLN A 514 -19.05 20.00 -32.58
CA GLN A 514 -19.30 20.03 -31.13
C GLN A 514 -20.10 18.81 -30.67
N LYS A 515 -21.13 18.44 -31.42
CA LYS A 515 -21.97 17.27 -31.16
C LYS A 515 -21.18 15.97 -31.32
N GLN A 516 -20.29 15.91 -32.31
CA GLN A 516 -19.36 14.80 -32.54
C GLN A 516 -18.33 14.69 -31.40
N GLY A 517 -17.78 15.80 -30.92
CA GLY A 517 -16.86 15.83 -29.77
C GLY A 517 -17.53 15.33 -28.49
N ALA A 518 -18.77 15.76 -28.21
CA ALA A 518 -19.56 15.27 -27.08
C ALA A 518 -19.84 13.76 -27.18
N ALA A 519 -20.12 13.26 -28.39
CA ALA A 519 -20.30 11.83 -28.61
C ALA A 519 -19.02 11.03 -28.30
N VAL A 520 -17.84 11.52 -28.73
CA VAL A 520 -16.54 10.88 -28.42
C VAL A 520 -16.29 10.85 -26.91
N ALA A 521 -16.53 11.96 -26.20
CA ALA A 521 -16.40 12.01 -24.74
C ALA A 521 -17.38 11.04 -24.04
N GLY A 522 -18.61 10.94 -24.54
CA GLY A 522 -19.60 9.97 -24.07
C GLY A 522 -19.15 8.52 -24.25
N ILE A 523 -18.52 8.20 -25.38
CA ILE A 523 -17.93 6.87 -25.64
C ILE A 523 -16.76 6.62 -24.69
N ALA A 524 -15.89 7.59 -24.48
CA ALA A 524 -14.78 7.46 -23.53
C ALA A 524 -15.27 7.19 -22.10
N LYS A 525 -16.34 7.84 -21.65
CA LYS A 525 -17.00 7.54 -20.36
C LYS A 525 -17.68 6.17 -20.33
N MET A 526 -18.30 5.77 -21.43
CA MET A 526 -18.87 4.43 -21.54
C MET A 526 -17.77 3.38 -21.44
N LEU A 527 -16.67 3.58 -22.16
CA LEU A 527 -15.49 2.72 -22.09
C LEU A 527 -14.86 2.75 -20.71
N GLU A 528 -14.77 3.90 -20.04
CA GLU A 528 -14.36 3.97 -18.64
C GLU A 528 -15.25 3.09 -17.77
N LYS A 529 -16.57 3.26 -17.80
CA LYS A 529 -17.49 2.42 -17.02
C LYS A 529 -17.42 0.94 -17.37
N ILE A 530 -17.18 0.63 -18.64
CA ILE A 530 -17.00 -0.74 -19.10
C ILE A 530 -15.71 -1.30 -18.54
N LEU A 531 -14.61 -0.58 -18.73
CA LEU A 531 -13.28 -0.95 -18.24
C LEU A 531 -13.26 -0.99 -16.72
N THR A 532 -13.84 -0.07 -15.96
CA THR A 532 -13.90 -0.16 -14.49
C THR A 532 -14.72 -1.34 -14.00
N ARG A 533 -15.76 -1.73 -14.74
CA ARG A 533 -16.59 -2.90 -14.41
C ARG A 533 -16.01 -4.22 -14.93
N ASP A 534 -15.17 -4.21 -15.96
CA ASP A 534 -14.48 -5.37 -16.54
C ASP A 534 -13.00 -5.47 -16.14
N ALA A 535 -12.40 -4.46 -15.51
CA ALA A 535 -10.97 -4.38 -15.16
C ALA A 535 -10.55 -5.33 -14.04
N VAL A 536 -11.36 -6.36 -13.77
CA VAL A 536 -10.82 -7.55 -13.15
C VAL A 536 -10.16 -8.38 -14.26
N SER A 537 -8.94 -7.98 -14.67
CA SER A 537 -8.02 -8.79 -15.48
C SER A 537 -6.53 -8.40 -15.26
N GLU A 538 -5.90 -9.00 -14.25
CA GLU A 538 -4.71 -9.89 -14.33
C GLU A 538 -3.90 -9.93 -15.66
N PHE A 539 -2.55 -9.85 -15.79
CA PHE A 539 -1.40 -10.31 -14.97
C PHE A 539 -0.07 -9.59 -15.32
N SER A 540 0.90 -9.56 -14.38
CA SER A 540 2.34 -9.71 -14.70
C SER A 540 3.18 -10.32 -13.57
N ILE A 541 3.33 -11.65 -13.62
CA ILE A 541 4.54 -12.49 -13.41
C ILE A 541 5.71 -11.92 -12.57
N ARG A 542 5.60 -11.98 -11.23
CA ARG A 542 6.55 -12.54 -10.23
C ARG A 542 6.03 -12.16 -8.84
N PRO A 543 6.00 -13.08 -7.86
CA PRO A 543 5.25 -12.90 -6.64
C PRO A 543 5.79 -11.73 -5.82
N SER A 544 4.97 -10.71 -5.58
CA SER A 544 5.13 -9.99 -4.33
C SER A 544 4.71 -10.93 -3.22
N VAL A 545 5.65 -11.20 -2.33
CA VAL A 545 5.44 -12.00 -1.11
C VAL A 545 4.78 -11.12 -0.03
N SER A 546 4.44 -9.87 -0.34
CA SER A 546 3.91 -8.90 0.59
C SER A 546 2.47 -8.52 0.23
N PRO A 547 1.53 -8.68 1.17
CA PRO A 547 0.17 -8.19 1.02
C PRO A 547 0.11 -6.65 0.89
N ALA A 548 1.15 -5.94 1.36
CA ALA A 548 1.20 -4.47 1.41
C ALA A 548 1.17 -3.79 0.02
N ASP A 549 1.36 -4.51 -1.08
CA ASP A 549 1.34 -4.00 -2.47
C ASP A 549 -0.05 -3.57 -2.91
N HIS A 550 -1.06 -3.95 -2.14
CA HIS A 550 -2.47 -3.77 -2.43
C HIS A 550 -3.23 -3.10 -1.28
N PHE A 551 -2.51 -2.63 -0.27
CA PHE A 551 -3.05 -2.06 0.95
C PHE A 551 -2.57 -0.62 1.16
N SER A 552 -3.50 0.26 1.51
CA SER A 552 -3.18 1.53 2.16
C SER A 552 -2.35 1.29 3.44
N ALA A 553 -1.65 2.30 3.96
CA ALA A 553 -0.84 2.13 5.17
C ALA A 553 -1.65 1.54 6.35
N SER A 554 -2.92 1.92 6.49
CA SER A 554 -3.84 1.34 7.49
C SER A 554 -4.17 -0.12 7.21
N GLU A 555 -4.43 -0.49 5.96
CA GLU A 555 -4.72 -1.88 5.59
C GLU A 555 -3.46 -2.76 5.69
N ALA A 556 -2.26 -2.20 5.46
CA ALA A 556 -0.99 -2.93 5.58
C ALA A 556 -0.64 -3.21 7.05
N MET A 557 -0.96 -2.28 7.95
CA MET A 557 -0.90 -2.55 9.39
C MET A 557 -1.86 -3.67 9.79
N GLN A 558 -3.09 -3.64 9.27
CA GLN A 558 -4.11 -4.66 9.56
C GLN A 558 -3.78 -6.06 9.02
N ALA A 559 -2.99 -6.14 7.94
CA ALA A 559 -2.65 -7.38 7.24
C ALA A 559 -1.28 -7.99 7.62
N THR A 560 -0.60 -7.46 8.65
CA THR A 560 0.74 -7.91 9.06
C THR A 560 0.85 -8.05 10.58
N SER A 561 2.00 -8.55 11.06
CA SER A 561 2.32 -8.64 12.49
C SER A 561 2.28 -7.29 13.23
N ALA A 562 2.33 -6.17 12.51
CA ALA A 562 2.11 -4.83 13.04
C ALA A 562 0.70 -4.63 13.62
N ALA A 563 -0.29 -5.45 13.22
CA ALA A 563 -1.61 -5.45 13.83
C ALA A 563 -1.58 -5.90 15.29
N ILE A 564 -0.70 -6.82 15.68
CA ILE A 564 -0.79 -7.50 16.99
C ILE A 564 -0.72 -6.50 18.16
N PRO A 565 0.27 -5.58 18.24
CA PRO A 565 0.31 -4.60 19.32
C PRO A 565 -0.89 -3.66 19.32
N VAL A 566 -1.43 -3.31 18.14
CA VAL A 566 -2.64 -2.48 18.02
C VAL A 566 -3.87 -3.21 18.57
N LEU A 567 -3.99 -4.51 18.30
CA LEU A 567 -5.11 -5.33 18.77
C LEU A 567 -5.03 -5.58 20.29
N GLU A 568 -3.82 -5.77 20.81
CA GLU A 568 -3.55 -6.10 22.22
C GLU A 568 -3.56 -4.85 23.12
N ASP A 569 -2.79 -3.82 22.76
CA ASP A 569 -2.51 -2.68 23.65
C ASP A 569 -3.41 -1.47 23.37
N GLU A 570 -3.62 -1.10 22.09
CA GLU A 570 -4.40 0.09 21.74
C GLU A 570 -5.91 -0.14 21.78
N ARG A 571 -6.37 -1.28 21.24
CA ARG A 571 -7.79 -1.60 21.09
C ARG A 571 -8.32 -2.56 22.17
N GLY A 572 -7.45 -3.34 22.81
CA GLY A 572 -7.81 -4.25 23.91
C GLY A 572 -8.81 -5.35 23.54
N CYS A 573 -8.89 -5.73 22.27
CA CYS A 573 -9.87 -6.71 21.75
C CYS A 573 -9.31 -8.13 21.70
N SER A 574 -7.99 -8.29 21.84
CA SER A 574 -7.32 -9.58 21.92
C SER A 574 -6.44 -9.70 23.15
N LYS A 575 -6.04 -10.94 23.46
CA LYS A 575 -5.10 -11.26 24.55
C LYS A 575 -3.99 -12.15 24.01
N ARG A 576 -2.76 -11.81 24.35
CA ARG A 576 -1.60 -12.65 24.04
C ARG A 576 -1.68 -14.00 24.75
N VAL A 577 -1.33 -15.07 24.03
CA VAL A 577 -1.18 -16.42 24.59
C VAL A 577 0.29 -16.80 24.52
N ASP A 578 0.96 -16.78 25.67
CA ASP A 578 2.39 -17.08 25.74
C ASP A 578 2.65 -18.59 25.63
N LEU A 579 3.24 -19.00 24.50
CA LEU A 579 3.73 -20.35 24.27
C LEU A 579 5.22 -20.31 23.89
N PRO A 580 6.02 -21.33 24.26
CA PRO A 580 7.43 -21.38 23.88
C PRO A 580 7.61 -21.37 22.35
N ASN A 581 8.30 -20.35 21.83
CA ASN A 581 8.64 -20.19 20.42
C ASN A 581 7.44 -20.08 19.46
N LEU A 582 6.23 -19.75 19.96
CA LEU A 582 5.03 -19.55 19.15
C LEU A 582 4.33 -18.25 19.56
N ARG A 583 3.93 -17.44 18.59
CA ARG A 583 3.10 -16.25 18.81
C ARG A 583 1.66 -16.59 18.52
N MET A 584 0.81 -16.45 19.52
CA MET A 584 -0.63 -16.70 19.41
C MET A 584 -1.41 -15.59 20.11
N THR A 585 -2.56 -15.27 19.54
CA THR A 585 -3.45 -14.22 20.04
C THR A 585 -4.87 -14.79 20.18
N GLN A 586 -5.50 -14.56 21.33
CA GLN A 586 -6.84 -15.03 21.65
C GLN A 586 -7.87 -13.90 21.49
N MET A 587 -9.03 -14.21 20.89
CA MET A 587 -10.22 -13.35 20.88
C MET A 587 -11.46 -14.10 21.34
N GLY A 588 -12.42 -13.40 21.93
CA GLY A 588 -13.69 -13.96 22.40
C GLY A 588 -13.73 -14.26 23.90
N THR A 589 -14.56 -15.22 24.30
CA THR A 589 -14.97 -15.38 25.71
C THR A 589 -13.96 -16.06 26.62
N GLY A 590 -12.99 -16.80 26.07
CA GLY A 590 -12.17 -17.74 26.85
C GLY A 590 -12.95 -18.98 27.33
N LEU A 591 -14.11 -19.25 26.73
CA LEU A 591 -14.92 -20.45 26.97
C LEU A 591 -15.14 -21.22 25.65
N PRO A 592 -15.42 -22.54 25.71
CA PRO A 592 -15.66 -23.33 24.51
C PRO A 592 -16.87 -22.84 23.71
N PRO A 593 -16.89 -23.06 22.38
CA PRO A 593 -15.90 -23.82 21.61
C PRO A 593 -14.61 -23.05 21.29
N TYR A 594 -13.49 -23.77 21.15
CA TYR A 594 -12.17 -23.22 20.84
C TYR A 594 -11.76 -23.58 19.41
N THR A 595 -11.64 -22.57 18.55
CA THR A 595 -11.18 -22.75 17.18
C THR A 595 -9.78 -22.18 17.00
N LEU A 596 -8.83 -23.03 16.58
CA LEU A 596 -7.52 -22.58 16.11
C LEU A 596 -7.63 -22.15 14.65
N VAL A 597 -7.25 -20.91 14.37
CA VAL A 597 -7.23 -20.31 13.03
C VAL A 597 -5.78 -20.04 12.67
N MET A 598 -5.26 -20.70 11.64
CA MET A 598 -3.83 -20.62 11.31
C MET A 598 -3.53 -20.56 9.81
N ALA A 599 -2.46 -19.86 9.45
CA ALA A 599 -1.88 -19.89 8.12
C ALA A 599 -0.73 -20.90 8.05
N ILE A 600 -0.60 -21.61 6.92
CA ILE A 600 0.50 -22.56 6.69
C ILE A 600 1.50 -22.11 5.62
N GLU A 601 1.19 -21.01 4.91
CA GLU A 601 2.00 -20.44 3.84
C GLU A 601 2.08 -18.92 4.00
N LYS A 602 3.16 -18.33 3.48
CA LYS A 602 3.41 -16.88 3.60
C LYS A 602 2.29 -16.03 2.99
N LYS A 603 1.69 -16.55 1.92
CA LYS A 603 0.59 -15.89 1.19
C LYS A 603 -0.71 -15.81 2.01
N THR A 604 -0.94 -16.76 2.93
CA THR A 604 -2.18 -16.82 3.72
C THR A 604 -2.06 -16.20 5.11
N GLU A 605 -0.88 -15.69 5.50
CA GLU A 605 -0.71 -14.96 6.77
C GLU A 605 -1.58 -13.70 6.78
N ALA A 606 -1.62 -12.97 5.67
CA ALA A 606 -2.39 -11.73 5.50
C ALA A 606 -3.88 -11.94 5.79
N LEU A 607 -4.43 -13.03 5.24
CA LEU A 607 -5.81 -13.44 5.48
C LEU A 607 -6.10 -13.56 6.99
N VAL A 608 -5.20 -14.20 7.74
CA VAL A 608 -5.40 -14.44 9.18
C VAL A 608 -5.20 -13.15 9.98
N TYR A 609 -4.26 -12.29 9.59
CA TYR A 609 -4.08 -10.96 10.20
C TYR A 609 -5.28 -10.04 9.94
N GLU A 610 -5.74 -9.93 8.70
CA GLU A 610 -6.92 -9.15 8.31
C GLU A 610 -8.18 -9.68 8.99
N MET A 611 -8.33 -11.00 9.11
CA MET A 611 -9.43 -11.61 9.85
C MET A 611 -9.45 -11.15 11.31
N ALA A 612 -8.31 -11.22 12.00
CA ALA A 612 -8.20 -10.78 13.39
C ALA A 612 -8.50 -9.28 13.53
N SER A 613 -7.91 -8.46 12.66
CA SER A 613 -8.12 -7.01 12.64
C SER A 613 -9.57 -6.62 12.36
N SER A 614 -10.19 -7.24 11.34
CA SER A 614 -11.60 -7.04 10.99
C SER A 614 -12.52 -7.45 12.14
N PHE A 615 -12.23 -8.56 12.82
CA PHE A 615 -13.06 -9.03 13.94
C PHE A 615 -13.00 -8.09 15.14
N CYS A 616 -11.86 -7.46 15.37
CA CYS A 616 -11.68 -6.45 16.40
C CYS A 616 -12.46 -5.16 16.11
N ASP A 617 -12.48 -4.73 14.84
CA ASP A 617 -13.12 -3.48 14.39
C ASP A 617 -14.62 -3.61 14.07
N SER A 618 -15.10 -4.83 13.86
CA SER A 618 -16.42 -5.06 13.32
C SER A 618 -17.54 -4.89 14.36
N GLY A 619 -18.45 -3.96 14.07
CA GLY A 619 -19.75 -3.84 14.73
C GLY A 619 -20.81 -4.81 14.20
N ALA A 620 -20.49 -5.68 13.24
CA ALA A 620 -21.46 -6.58 12.64
C ALA A 620 -22.00 -7.60 13.65
N ALA A 621 -23.32 -7.81 13.64
CA ALA A 621 -24.00 -8.67 14.60
C ALA A 621 -23.46 -10.12 14.59
N ASP A 622 -23.10 -10.64 13.41
CA ASP A 622 -22.60 -12.01 13.25
C ASP A 622 -21.22 -12.20 13.89
N VAL A 623 -20.28 -11.28 13.64
CA VAL A 623 -18.95 -11.29 14.25
C VAL A 623 -19.06 -11.17 15.77
N GLN A 624 -19.91 -10.25 16.25
CA GLN A 624 -20.17 -10.10 17.68
C GLN A 624 -20.78 -11.35 18.31
N ASN A 625 -21.66 -12.06 17.59
CA ASN A 625 -22.21 -13.34 18.06
C ASN A 625 -21.14 -14.44 18.11
N ILE A 626 -20.19 -14.48 17.17
CA ILE A 626 -19.06 -15.41 17.18
C ILE A 626 -18.19 -15.14 18.42
N LEU A 627 -17.75 -13.90 18.62
CA LEU A 627 -16.88 -13.53 19.75
C LEU A 627 -17.55 -13.69 21.11
N LYS A 628 -18.88 -13.53 21.21
CA LYS A 628 -19.64 -13.75 22.45
C LYS A 628 -19.95 -15.21 22.77
N ARG A 629 -19.80 -16.12 21.82
CA ARG A 629 -20.21 -17.54 21.96
C ARG A 629 -19.07 -18.52 21.75
N SER A 630 -17.89 -18.07 21.36
CA SER A 630 -16.72 -18.91 21.12
C SER A 630 -15.42 -18.21 21.49
N THR A 631 -14.34 -19.00 21.48
CA THR A 631 -12.97 -18.52 21.60
C THR A 631 -12.21 -18.84 20.32
N LEU A 632 -11.59 -17.81 19.73
CA LEU A 632 -10.73 -17.92 18.55
C LEU A 632 -9.28 -17.75 18.98
N LEU A 633 -8.43 -18.66 18.52
CA LEU A 633 -7.00 -18.62 18.71
C LEU A 633 -6.36 -18.40 17.34
N PHE A 634 -5.70 -17.27 17.15
CA PHE A 634 -5.04 -16.93 15.89
C PHE A 634 -3.56 -17.30 15.96
N MET A 635 -3.09 -18.02 14.94
CA MET A 635 -1.68 -18.29 14.67
C MET A 635 -1.38 -17.88 13.22
N PRO A 636 -1.19 -16.57 12.95
CA PRO A 636 -0.98 -16.08 11.60
C PRO A 636 0.37 -16.50 11.01
N GLU A 637 1.35 -16.84 11.86
CA GLU A 637 2.70 -17.24 11.45
C GLU A 637 3.09 -18.56 12.11
N ILE A 638 3.70 -19.46 11.34
CA ILE A 638 4.27 -20.71 11.87
C ILE A 638 5.80 -20.75 11.72
N PRO A 639 6.50 -21.48 12.61
CA PRO A 639 7.92 -21.75 12.42
C PRO A 639 8.16 -22.41 11.05
N HIS A 640 9.04 -21.84 10.23
CA HIS A 640 9.34 -22.30 8.87
C HIS A 640 8.14 -22.23 7.90
N THR A 641 7.41 -21.12 7.93
CA THR A 641 6.31 -20.83 7.00
C THR A 641 6.74 -21.06 5.55
N GLN A 642 5.93 -21.81 4.80
CA GLN A 642 6.23 -22.18 3.42
C GLN A 642 6.13 -20.94 2.51
N LEU A 643 7.15 -20.75 1.67
CA LEU A 643 7.23 -19.61 0.73
C LEU A 643 6.56 -19.89 -0.62
N SER A 644 6.24 -21.15 -0.88
CA SER A 644 5.73 -21.61 -2.17
C SER A 644 4.36 -22.24 -1.99
N CYS A 645 3.52 -22.10 -3.02
CA CYS A 645 2.26 -22.83 -3.08
C CYS A 645 2.49 -24.34 -3.11
N HIS A 646 1.68 -25.08 -2.36
CA HIS A 646 1.64 -26.53 -2.44
C HIS A 646 0.20 -27.06 -2.53
N ASP A 647 -0.08 -27.99 -3.44
CA ASP A 647 -1.34 -28.74 -3.40
C ASP A 647 -1.27 -29.85 -2.33
N TYR A 648 -1.77 -29.55 -1.14
CA TYR A 648 -1.70 -30.47 0.00
C TYR A 648 -2.70 -31.63 -0.15
N ALA A 649 -2.17 -32.83 -0.35
CA ALA A 649 -2.95 -34.06 -0.34
C ALA A 649 -3.13 -34.65 1.07
N THR A 650 -2.33 -34.21 2.05
CA THR A 650 -2.35 -34.68 3.45
C THR A 650 -1.92 -33.57 4.41
N LEU A 651 -2.15 -33.75 5.71
CA LEU A 651 -1.71 -32.83 6.78
C LEU A 651 -0.47 -33.32 7.54
N VAL A 652 0.12 -34.44 7.12
CA VAL A 652 1.30 -35.06 7.77
C VAL A 652 2.43 -34.05 8.06
N PRO A 653 2.80 -33.11 7.15
CA PRO A 653 3.87 -32.15 7.42
C PRO A 653 3.63 -31.25 8.64
N PHE A 654 2.37 -31.07 9.06
CA PHE A 654 1.99 -30.17 10.14
C PHE A 654 1.65 -30.91 11.44
N GLU A 655 1.58 -32.25 11.43
CA GLU A 655 1.14 -33.05 12.58
C GLU A 655 2.00 -32.81 13.82
N GLN A 656 3.32 -32.68 13.69
CA GLN A 656 4.20 -32.44 14.84
C GLN A 656 3.93 -31.08 15.50
N LEU A 657 3.70 -30.04 14.69
CA LEU A 657 3.33 -28.71 15.18
C LEU A 657 1.97 -28.77 15.87
N LEU A 658 0.98 -29.39 15.23
CA LEU A 658 -0.37 -29.50 15.78
C LEU A 658 -0.42 -30.34 17.06
N ALA A 659 0.35 -31.42 17.14
CA ALA A 659 0.50 -32.23 18.35
C ALA A 659 1.07 -31.41 19.51
N THR A 660 2.05 -30.55 19.23
CA THR A 660 2.63 -29.64 20.22
C THR A 660 1.60 -28.61 20.69
N VAL A 661 0.91 -27.95 19.76
CA VAL A 661 -0.07 -26.90 20.07
C VAL A 661 -1.27 -27.45 20.82
N VAL A 662 -1.87 -28.55 20.36
CA VAL A 662 -3.01 -29.20 21.03
C VAL A 662 -2.60 -29.84 22.35
N GLY A 663 -1.35 -30.27 22.49
CA GLY A 663 -0.79 -30.72 23.76
C GLY A 663 -0.73 -29.61 24.80
N LEU A 664 -0.38 -28.38 24.40
CA LEU A 664 -0.34 -27.21 25.27
C LEU A 664 -1.73 -26.61 25.53
N LEU A 665 -2.62 -26.65 24.54
CA LEU A 665 -3.99 -26.12 24.57
C LEU A 665 -5.01 -27.22 24.24
N PRO A 666 -5.27 -28.15 25.18
CA PRO A 666 -6.21 -29.26 24.97
C PRO A 666 -7.67 -28.81 24.77
N GLU A 667 -8.00 -27.55 24.98
CA GLU A 667 -9.34 -27.02 24.74
C GLU A 667 -9.69 -26.91 23.26
N ILE A 668 -8.68 -26.82 22.38
CA ILE A 668 -8.86 -26.75 20.92
C ILE A 668 -9.65 -27.98 20.46
N ASP A 669 -10.81 -27.73 19.86
CA ASP A 669 -11.72 -28.78 19.39
C ASP A 669 -12.03 -28.69 17.89
N LEU A 670 -11.59 -27.61 17.22
CA LEU A 670 -11.56 -27.44 15.76
C LEU A 670 -10.29 -26.69 15.33
N ILE A 671 -9.62 -27.16 14.28
CA ILE A 671 -8.51 -26.47 13.62
C ILE A 671 -8.95 -26.06 12.21
N MET A 672 -8.79 -24.78 11.88
CA MET A 672 -9.03 -24.20 10.57
C MET A 672 -7.70 -23.68 10.02
N MET A 673 -7.18 -24.35 8.99
CA MET A 673 -5.90 -24.06 8.37
C MET A 673 -6.13 -23.42 7.00
N PHE A 674 -5.35 -22.39 6.67
CA PHE A 674 -5.40 -21.70 5.39
C PHE A 674 -4.08 -21.84 4.63
N GLY A 675 -4.16 -22.39 3.43
CA GLY A 675 -3.06 -22.46 2.47
C GLY A 675 -3.55 -22.19 1.05
N THR A 676 -2.69 -22.46 0.08
CA THR A 676 -3.02 -22.42 -1.34
C THR A 676 -2.89 -23.81 -1.97
N GLY A 677 -2.96 -23.89 -3.30
CA GLY A 677 -2.78 -25.14 -4.06
C GLY A 677 -4.05 -25.84 -4.51
N GLY A 678 -5.16 -25.12 -4.47
CA GLY A 678 -6.46 -25.56 -4.94
C GLY A 678 -7.52 -24.58 -4.46
N MET A 679 -8.69 -24.56 -5.09
CA MET A 679 -9.87 -23.94 -4.50
C MET A 679 -10.72 -25.06 -3.95
N LYS A 680 -10.34 -25.54 -2.76
CA LYS A 680 -10.96 -26.72 -2.17
C LYS A 680 -10.82 -26.74 -0.66
N VAL A 681 -11.75 -27.46 -0.05
CA VAL A 681 -11.75 -27.72 1.38
C VAL A 681 -11.44 -29.19 1.61
N ARG A 682 -10.55 -29.46 2.54
CA ARG A 682 -10.24 -30.79 3.03
C ARG A 682 -10.55 -30.84 4.50
N TYR A 683 -11.10 -31.94 4.99
CA TYR A 683 -11.49 -32.04 6.39
C TYR A 683 -11.21 -33.40 6.98
N ILE A 684 -11.03 -33.44 8.30
CA ILE A 684 -10.87 -34.63 9.11
C ILE A 684 -11.91 -34.57 10.23
N ASN A 685 -12.79 -35.57 10.27
CA ASN A 685 -13.73 -35.76 11.36
C ASN A 685 -13.12 -36.74 12.37
N GLN A 686 -12.86 -36.26 13.58
CA GLN A 686 -12.27 -37.03 14.68
C GLN A 686 -13.14 -36.96 15.94
N THR A 687 -13.31 -35.78 16.51
CA THR A 687 -13.91 -35.59 17.84
C THR A 687 -15.42 -35.43 17.72
N SER A 688 -15.85 -34.25 17.29
CA SER A 688 -17.25 -33.88 17.21
C SER A 688 -17.88 -34.21 15.86
N SER A 689 -17.05 -34.57 14.89
CA SER A 689 -17.44 -34.84 13.50
C SER A 689 -18.09 -33.62 12.84
N ILE A 690 -17.73 -32.42 13.30
CA ILE A 690 -18.30 -31.16 12.81
C ILE A 690 -17.53 -30.62 11.61
N ALA A 691 -16.25 -30.96 11.45
CA ALA A 691 -15.38 -30.41 10.41
C ALA A 691 -16.00 -30.56 9.00
N GLY A 692 -16.61 -31.70 8.71
CA GLY A 692 -17.32 -31.90 7.43
C GLY A 692 -18.52 -30.95 7.24
N THR A 693 -19.30 -30.70 8.30
CA THR A 693 -20.44 -29.77 8.23
C THR A 693 -19.96 -28.32 8.03
N ILE A 694 -18.90 -27.93 8.74
CA ILE A 694 -18.30 -26.60 8.60
C ILE A 694 -17.65 -26.43 7.22
N ALA A 695 -16.96 -27.46 6.71
CA ALA A 695 -16.37 -27.47 5.38
C ALA A 695 -17.42 -27.33 4.27
N GLU A 696 -18.55 -28.04 4.36
CA GLU A 696 -19.66 -27.87 3.41
C GLU A 696 -20.28 -26.48 3.51
N LYS A 697 -20.39 -25.93 4.73
CA LYS A 697 -20.89 -24.56 4.92
C LYS A 697 -19.96 -23.54 4.27
N TYR A 698 -18.65 -23.68 4.47
CA TYR A 698 -17.61 -22.86 3.84
C TYR A 698 -17.76 -22.89 2.32
N LYS A 699 -17.75 -24.10 1.75
CA LYS A 699 -17.91 -24.34 0.32
C LYS A 699 -19.19 -23.69 -0.23
N SER A 700 -20.31 -23.85 0.47
CA SER A 700 -21.62 -23.33 0.02
C SER A 700 -21.71 -21.80 -0.01
N LEU A 701 -20.88 -21.12 0.79
CA LEU A 701 -20.86 -19.66 0.92
C LEU A 701 -19.71 -19.01 0.14
N HIS A 702 -18.78 -19.79 -0.38
CA HIS A 702 -17.67 -19.31 -1.17
C HIS A 702 -18.08 -19.20 -2.65
N ASN A 703 -17.94 -18.01 -3.23
CA ASN A 703 -18.44 -17.69 -4.57
C ASN A 703 -17.91 -18.64 -5.66
N HIS A 704 -16.66 -19.10 -5.50
CA HIS A 704 -15.99 -19.91 -6.51
C HIS A 704 -15.95 -21.43 -6.20
N MET A 705 -16.24 -21.87 -4.96
CA MET A 705 -16.15 -23.30 -4.57
C MET A 705 -17.48 -24.06 -4.68
N GLY A 706 -18.53 -23.46 -5.27
CA GLY A 706 -19.86 -24.08 -5.36
C GLY A 706 -19.95 -25.37 -6.20
N GLY A 707 -18.93 -25.67 -7.03
CA GLY A 707 -18.89 -26.84 -7.92
C GLY A 707 -18.64 -28.19 -7.23
N LYS A 708 -18.64 -29.27 -8.01
CA LYS A 708 -18.20 -30.61 -7.54
C LYS A 708 -16.68 -30.80 -7.69
N THR A 709 -16.09 -30.15 -8.68
CA THR A 709 -14.69 -30.32 -9.08
C THR A 709 -13.87 -29.07 -8.74
N ASP A 710 -12.63 -29.31 -8.29
CA ASP A 710 -11.59 -28.29 -8.11
C ASP A 710 -11.37 -27.54 -9.43
N ILE A 711 -11.51 -26.21 -9.42
CA ILE A 711 -11.40 -25.37 -10.61
C ILE A 711 -9.95 -25.36 -11.14
N CYS A 712 -8.99 -25.63 -10.26
CA CYS A 712 -7.55 -25.50 -10.50
C CYS A 712 -6.92 -26.63 -11.31
N SER A 713 -7.65 -27.70 -11.62
CA SER A 713 -7.10 -28.89 -12.28
C SER A 713 -7.47 -28.96 -13.76
N GLY A 714 -6.52 -28.66 -14.65
CA GLY A 714 -6.68 -28.74 -16.11
C GLY A 714 -6.67 -30.16 -16.71
N ILE A 715 -6.91 -31.21 -15.92
CA ILE A 715 -6.95 -32.61 -16.38
C ILE A 715 -8.31 -33.24 -16.01
N PRO A 716 -8.94 -34.04 -16.89
CA PRO A 716 -10.29 -34.61 -16.68
C PRO A 716 -10.46 -35.63 -15.54
N SER A 717 -9.46 -35.88 -14.70
CA SER A 717 -9.62 -36.75 -13.52
C SER A 717 -9.90 -35.90 -12.27
N GLU A 718 -11.18 -35.65 -12.05
CA GLU A 718 -11.83 -34.96 -10.93
C GLU A 718 -11.06 -35.02 -9.59
N ARG A 719 -10.54 -33.88 -9.13
CA ARG A 719 -10.24 -33.66 -7.69
C ARG A 719 -11.44 -32.95 -7.10
N ASP A 720 -12.12 -33.57 -6.14
CA ASP A 720 -13.31 -32.98 -5.54
C ASP A 720 -12.99 -31.66 -4.84
N THR A 721 -13.89 -30.68 -4.93
CA THR A 721 -13.80 -29.41 -4.19
C THR A 721 -13.90 -29.61 -2.68
N ILE A 722 -14.48 -30.73 -2.24
CA ILE A 722 -14.54 -31.12 -0.84
C ILE A 722 -14.17 -32.58 -0.69
N LYS A 723 -13.25 -32.90 0.23
CA LYS A 723 -12.80 -34.28 0.44
C LYS A 723 -12.34 -34.53 1.87
N GLN A 724 -12.65 -35.71 2.38
CA GLN A 724 -12.20 -36.15 3.70
C GLN A 724 -10.77 -36.69 3.65
N PHE A 725 -9.99 -36.38 4.69
CA PHE A 725 -8.68 -36.94 4.99
C PHE A 725 -8.69 -37.75 6.29
N SER A 726 -7.59 -38.45 6.54
CA SER A 726 -7.27 -39.11 7.80
C SER A 726 -5.93 -38.62 8.32
N TRP A 727 -5.79 -38.58 9.64
CA TRP A 727 -4.50 -38.40 10.30
C TRP A 727 -3.61 -39.63 10.09
N ASP A 728 -2.29 -39.46 10.18
CA ASP A 728 -1.39 -40.61 10.30
C ASP A 728 -1.60 -41.29 11.67
N ASP A 729 -1.98 -42.58 11.65
CA ASP A 729 -2.16 -43.39 12.86
C ASP A 729 -0.83 -43.84 13.49
N SER A 730 0.31 -43.57 12.83
CA SER A 730 1.63 -43.83 13.39
C SER A 730 2.06 -42.84 14.47
N VAL A 731 1.46 -41.65 14.50
CA VAL A 731 1.78 -40.58 15.47
C VAL A 731 0.73 -40.57 16.58
N GLU A 732 1.16 -40.87 17.81
CA GLU A 732 0.27 -40.90 18.97
C GLU A 732 0.13 -39.50 19.58
N TRP A 733 -1.02 -38.86 19.36
CA TRP A 733 -1.39 -37.58 19.97
C TRP A 733 -2.90 -37.36 19.96
N ARG A 734 -3.39 -36.31 20.65
CA ARG A 734 -4.82 -35.96 20.67
C ARG A 734 -5.25 -35.31 19.35
N LYS A 735 -5.66 -36.17 18.41
CA LYS A 735 -6.24 -35.77 17.12
C LYS A 735 -7.55 -34.98 17.33
N THR A 736 -7.75 -33.97 16.52
CA THR A 736 -8.89 -33.04 16.61
C THR A 736 -9.59 -32.92 15.25
N ASP A 737 -10.85 -32.45 15.24
CA ASP A 737 -11.54 -32.07 14.02
C ASP A 737 -10.72 -30.97 13.31
N THR A 738 -10.40 -31.16 12.03
CA THR A 738 -9.55 -30.21 11.29
C THR A 738 -10.11 -29.97 9.91
N MET A 739 -10.01 -28.74 9.43
CA MET A 739 -10.21 -28.39 8.03
C MET A 739 -9.02 -27.61 7.49
N LEU A 740 -8.62 -27.95 6.27
CA LEU A 740 -7.69 -27.20 5.46
C LEU A 740 -8.47 -26.57 4.32
N VAL A 741 -8.48 -25.25 4.30
CA VAL A 741 -9.00 -24.48 3.18
C VAL A 741 -7.82 -24.09 2.31
N GLN A 742 -7.80 -24.61 1.09
CA GLN A 742 -6.95 -24.09 0.04
C GLN A 742 -7.76 -23.00 -0.65
N THR A 743 -7.30 -21.77 -0.47
CA THR A 743 -8.03 -20.53 -0.80
C THR A 743 -7.81 -20.09 -2.25
N GLY A 744 -6.96 -20.80 -3.00
CA GLY A 744 -6.63 -20.45 -4.38
C GLY A 744 -5.66 -21.46 -4.99
N CYS A 745 -5.56 -21.47 -6.31
CA CYS A 745 -4.79 -22.46 -7.06
C CYS A 745 -3.27 -22.21 -7.03
N CYS A 746 -2.46 -23.26 -7.26
CA CYS A 746 -1.00 -23.09 -7.37
C CYS A 746 -0.52 -22.47 -8.67
N TYR A 747 -1.22 -22.78 -9.77
CA TYR A 747 -0.80 -22.43 -11.12
C TYR A 747 -1.84 -21.60 -11.87
N GLU A 748 -2.99 -21.32 -11.25
CA GLU A 748 -3.79 -20.23 -11.76
C GLU A 748 -3.03 -18.97 -11.44
N ASN A 749 -2.75 -18.22 -12.50
CA ASN A 749 -2.13 -16.93 -12.36
C ASN A 749 -3.00 -16.02 -11.45
N GLY A 750 -4.29 -16.34 -11.23
CA GLY A 750 -5.28 -15.40 -10.70
C GLY A 750 -5.88 -15.59 -9.30
N GLY A 751 -6.23 -14.45 -8.72
CA GLY A 751 -6.88 -14.21 -7.45
C GLY A 751 -6.83 -12.70 -7.16
N GLU A 752 -7.97 -12.07 -6.87
CA GLU A 752 -8.01 -10.69 -6.40
C GLU A 752 -7.13 -10.58 -5.13
N SER A 753 -6.30 -9.55 -5.06
CA SER A 753 -5.24 -9.39 -4.06
C SER A 753 -5.74 -9.17 -2.61
N LYS A 754 -7.01 -9.50 -2.32
CA LYS A 754 -7.65 -9.43 -1.00
C LYS A 754 -8.27 -10.78 -0.65
N LEU A 755 -7.42 -11.73 -0.26
CA LEU A 755 -7.83 -13.08 0.18
C LEU A 755 -8.92 -13.02 1.26
N TRP A 756 -8.85 -12.05 2.19
CA TRP A 756 -9.87 -11.86 3.22
C TRP A 756 -11.24 -11.56 2.62
N ALA A 757 -11.35 -10.59 1.72
CA ALA A 757 -12.63 -10.19 1.13
C ALA A 757 -13.32 -11.34 0.37
N GLU A 758 -12.55 -12.16 -0.34
CA GLU A 758 -13.07 -13.32 -1.07
C GLU A 758 -13.59 -14.40 -0.10
N ASN A 759 -12.88 -14.61 1.01
CA ASN A 759 -13.15 -15.71 1.93
C ASN A 759 -14.03 -15.29 3.12
N GLU A 760 -14.22 -13.99 3.37
CA GLU A 760 -14.93 -13.44 4.53
C GLU A 760 -16.35 -14.01 4.69
N PRO A 761 -17.23 -14.02 3.67
CA PRO A 761 -18.57 -14.58 3.82
C PRO A 761 -18.56 -16.06 4.21
N ALA A 762 -17.62 -16.83 3.65
CA ALA A 762 -17.47 -18.25 3.93
C ALA A 762 -16.89 -18.51 5.32
N ILE A 763 -15.89 -17.73 5.74
CA ILE A 763 -15.28 -17.80 7.08
C ILE A 763 -16.30 -17.41 8.15
N VAL A 764 -16.90 -16.23 8.04
CA VAL A 764 -17.89 -15.72 9.01
C VAL A 764 -19.07 -16.66 9.09
N GLY A 765 -19.63 -17.11 7.96
CA GLY A 765 -20.75 -18.05 7.96
C GLY A 765 -20.41 -19.43 8.54
N SER A 766 -19.18 -19.92 8.31
CA SER A 766 -18.66 -21.17 8.88
C SER A 766 -18.49 -21.07 10.40
N LEU A 767 -17.88 -20.00 10.88
CA LEU A 767 -17.68 -19.76 12.32
C LEU A 767 -19.00 -19.48 13.03
N LEU A 768 -19.94 -18.78 12.39
CA LEU A 768 -21.27 -18.59 12.94
C LEU A 768 -22.02 -19.93 13.06
N ALA A 769 -21.95 -20.79 12.03
CA ALA A 769 -22.50 -22.14 12.09
C ALA A 769 -21.82 -22.98 13.19
N ARG A 770 -20.52 -22.80 13.42
CA ARG A 770 -19.75 -23.45 14.49
C ARG A 770 -20.24 -23.09 15.90
N THR A 771 -20.84 -21.92 16.09
CA THR A 771 -21.43 -21.52 17.38
C THR A 771 -22.77 -22.19 17.69
N ARG A 772 -23.36 -22.93 16.75
CA ARG A 772 -24.66 -23.58 16.95
C ARG A 772 -24.54 -24.87 17.75
N GLY A 773 -25.13 -24.92 18.92
CA GLY A 773 -25.00 -26.07 19.81
C GLY A 773 -25.26 -25.80 21.28
N MET A 774 -24.77 -26.69 22.12
CA MET A 774 -24.90 -26.62 23.56
C MET A 774 -23.52 -26.61 24.23
N LEU A 775 -23.25 -25.56 25.00
CA LEU A 775 -22.16 -25.53 25.96
C LEU A 775 -22.64 -26.10 27.30
N VAL A 776 -21.99 -27.15 27.75
CA VAL A 776 -22.17 -27.69 29.10
C VAL A 776 -20.96 -27.30 29.93
N HIS A 777 -21.19 -26.61 31.03
CA HIS A 777 -20.19 -26.25 32.01
C HIS A 777 -20.51 -26.93 33.34
N THR A 778 -19.53 -27.59 33.91
CA THR A 778 -19.68 -28.37 35.15
C THR A 778 -18.57 -28.04 36.12
N ASP A 779 -18.85 -28.19 37.40
CA ASP A 779 -17.83 -28.11 38.45
C ASP A 779 -16.97 -29.37 38.58
N ALA A 780 -17.28 -30.41 37.81
CA ALA A 780 -16.58 -31.68 37.84
C ALA A 780 -15.26 -31.57 37.05
N ARG A 781 -14.14 -31.87 37.70
CA ARG A 781 -12.82 -31.93 37.03
C ARG A 781 -12.71 -33.07 36.02
N ARG A 782 -13.51 -34.14 36.19
CA ARG A 782 -13.61 -35.30 35.30
C ARG A 782 -15.07 -35.69 35.14
N GLY A 783 -15.45 -35.96 33.90
CA GLY A 783 -16.78 -36.41 33.55
C GLY A 783 -16.92 -36.50 32.05
N SER A 784 -18.02 -37.06 31.61
CA SER A 784 -18.29 -37.28 30.20
C SER A 784 -19.76 -37.05 29.90
N ILE A 785 -20.07 -36.73 28.66
CA ILE A 785 -21.43 -36.58 28.16
C ILE A 785 -21.69 -37.61 27.08
N ILE A 786 -22.84 -38.25 27.16
CA ILE A 786 -23.27 -39.31 26.25
C ILE A 786 -24.47 -38.78 25.46
N ASP A 787 -24.36 -38.83 24.13
CA ASP A 787 -25.47 -38.48 23.26
C ASP A 787 -26.53 -39.59 23.15
N SER A 788 -27.65 -39.29 22.48
CA SER A 788 -28.75 -40.23 22.30
C SER A 788 -28.38 -41.48 21.47
N VAL A 789 -27.22 -41.49 20.81
CA VAL A 789 -26.70 -42.60 20.00
C VAL A 789 -25.63 -43.40 20.78
N GLY A 790 -25.31 -43.00 22.01
CA GLY A 790 -24.38 -43.70 22.90
C GLY A 790 -22.91 -43.29 22.73
N LYS A 791 -22.60 -42.22 21.98
CA LYS A 791 -21.23 -41.72 21.83
C LYS A 791 -20.86 -40.90 23.07
N GLU A 792 -19.91 -41.41 23.86
CA GLU A 792 -19.38 -40.77 25.06
C GLU A 792 -18.25 -39.79 24.70
N ARG A 793 -18.26 -38.60 25.31
CA ARG A 793 -17.28 -37.52 25.08
C ARG A 793 -16.82 -36.95 26.41
N GLU A 794 -15.52 -36.84 26.62
CA GLU A 794 -14.96 -36.32 27.87
C GLU A 794 -15.05 -34.78 27.97
N LEU A 795 -15.24 -34.29 29.19
CA LEU A 795 -15.16 -32.87 29.53
C LEU A 795 -13.69 -32.41 29.54
N VAL A 796 -13.41 -31.27 28.91
CA VAL A 796 -12.09 -30.63 28.97
C VAL A 796 -12.17 -29.47 29.97
N LYS A 797 -11.39 -29.55 31.06
CA LYS A 797 -11.43 -28.58 32.17
C LYS A 797 -12.87 -28.30 32.66
N GLY A 798 -13.67 -29.37 32.78
CA GLY A 798 -15.06 -29.30 33.28
C GLY A 798 -16.08 -28.74 32.29
N SER A 799 -15.69 -28.44 31.04
CA SER A 799 -16.60 -27.91 30.02
C SER A 799 -16.57 -28.75 28.74
N ILE A 800 -17.66 -28.76 28.00
CA ILE A 800 -17.70 -29.29 26.63
C ILE A 800 -18.73 -28.54 25.80
N PHE A 801 -18.35 -28.20 24.57
CA PHE A 801 -19.31 -27.74 23.58
C PHE A 801 -19.72 -28.89 22.66
N ILE A 802 -21.02 -29.07 22.49
CA ILE A 802 -21.60 -30.07 21.58
C ILE A 802 -22.25 -29.32 20.42
N PRO A 803 -21.76 -29.46 19.18
CA PRO A 803 -22.40 -28.90 18.02
C PRO A 803 -23.68 -29.67 17.70
N LEU A 804 -24.77 -28.94 17.43
CA LEU A 804 -26.10 -29.52 17.23
C LEU A 804 -26.83 -28.81 16.08
N ALA A 805 -27.53 -29.59 15.27
CA ALA A 805 -28.45 -29.08 14.24
C ALA A 805 -29.78 -28.66 14.88
N ASN A 806 -30.72 -28.12 14.08
CA ASN A 806 -32.04 -27.80 14.60
C ASN A 806 -32.77 -29.06 15.05
N GLY A 807 -33.29 -29.04 16.27
CA GLY A 807 -33.94 -30.19 16.87
C GLY A 807 -33.88 -30.18 18.39
N ARG A 808 -34.54 -31.18 18.98
CA ARG A 808 -34.56 -31.38 20.44
C ARG A 808 -33.67 -32.57 20.79
N TYR A 809 -32.73 -32.34 21.70
CA TYR A 809 -31.72 -33.31 22.09
C TYR A 809 -31.75 -33.52 23.60
N VAL A 810 -31.44 -34.74 24.02
CA VAL A 810 -31.25 -35.13 25.42
C VAL A 810 -29.92 -35.85 25.54
N PHE A 811 -29.09 -35.39 26.46
CA PHE A 811 -27.77 -35.93 26.74
C PHE A 811 -27.71 -36.43 28.16
N ARG A 812 -26.94 -37.51 28.36
CA ARG A 812 -26.69 -38.09 29.67
C ARG A 812 -25.31 -37.67 30.14
N LEU A 813 -25.24 -36.92 31.25
CA LEU A 813 -23.97 -36.52 31.86
C LEU A 813 -23.53 -37.57 32.88
N LYS A 814 -22.26 -37.96 32.81
CA LYS A 814 -21.57 -38.78 33.81
C LYS A 814 -20.54 -37.93 34.55
N LYS A 815 -20.41 -38.20 35.85
CA LYS A 815 -19.38 -37.65 36.73
C LYS A 815 -18.61 -38.83 37.32
N ASP A 816 -17.30 -38.84 37.18
CA ASP A 816 -16.43 -39.93 37.68
C ASP A 816 -16.87 -41.35 37.22
N GLY A 817 -17.45 -41.46 36.03
CA GLY A 817 -17.93 -42.73 35.44
C GLY A 817 -19.38 -43.11 35.78
N GLU A 818 -20.01 -42.43 36.75
CA GLU A 818 -21.39 -42.67 37.17
C GLU A 818 -22.37 -41.67 36.54
N PHE A 819 -23.62 -42.10 36.33
CA PHE A 819 -24.68 -41.23 35.84
C PHE A 819 -24.98 -40.10 36.84
N TRP A 820 -24.94 -38.86 36.35
CA TRP A 820 -25.16 -37.69 37.19
C TRP A 820 -26.51 -37.02 36.91
N THR A 821 -26.79 -36.64 35.66
CA THR A 821 -28.04 -35.97 35.28
C THR A 821 -28.28 -36.00 33.77
N ASP A 822 -29.53 -35.76 33.35
CA ASP A 822 -29.87 -35.58 31.93
C ASP A 822 -29.95 -34.08 31.60
N VAL A 823 -29.38 -33.69 30.46
CA VAL A 823 -29.35 -32.32 29.95
C VAL A 823 -30.11 -32.27 28.64
N SER A 824 -31.09 -31.38 28.54
CA SER A 824 -31.82 -31.17 27.29
C SER A 824 -31.53 -29.81 26.66
N ALA A 825 -31.46 -29.81 25.33
CA ALA A 825 -31.28 -28.63 24.49
C ALA A 825 -32.28 -28.65 23.34
N GLU A 826 -32.82 -27.49 23.01
CA GLU A 826 -33.65 -27.28 21.82
C GLU A 826 -32.96 -26.23 20.95
N ILE A 827 -32.44 -26.67 19.82
CA ILE A 827 -31.73 -25.79 18.89
C ILE A 827 -32.69 -25.42 17.77
N SER A 828 -32.81 -24.13 17.51
CA SER A 828 -33.61 -23.55 16.43
C SER A 828 -32.90 -22.32 15.88
N ASP A 829 -33.41 -21.75 14.79
CA ASP A 829 -32.86 -20.48 14.27
C ASP A 829 -33.07 -19.31 15.25
N ALA A 830 -34.12 -19.38 16.08
CA ALA A 830 -34.37 -18.41 17.15
C ALA A 830 -33.49 -18.63 18.40
N ILE A 831 -33.11 -19.89 18.66
CA ILE A 831 -32.27 -20.29 19.81
C ILE A 831 -31.13 -21.17 19.28
N PRO A 832 -30.09 -20.56 18.68
CA PRO A 832 -29.00 -21.32 18.05
C PRO A 832 -28.00 -21.87 19.07
N PHE A 833 -28.00 -21.37 20.31
CA PHE A 833 -27.00 -21.68 21.32
C PHE A 833 -27.62 -21.81 22.71
N HIS A 834 -27.25 -22.87 23.44
CA HIS A 834 -27.64 -23.10 24.83
C HIS A 834 -26.42 -23.17 25.75
N ILE A 835 -26.47 -22.48 26.88
CA ILE A 835 -25.53 -22.68 28.00
C ILE A 835 -26.25 -23.47 29.10
N ARG A 836 -25.59 -24.51 29.61
CA ARG A 836 -26.04 -25.32 30.74
C ARG A 836 -24.94 -25.39 31.80
N GLU A 837 -25.12 -24.64 32.87
CA GLU A 837 -24.28 -24.74 34.07
C GLU A 837 -24.84 -25.79 35.03
N ILE A 838 -23.99 -26.74 35.42
CA ILE A 838 -24.35 -27.86 36.29
C ILE A 838 -23.39 -27.83 37.48
N GLY A 839 -23.85 -27.24 38.58
CA GLY A 839 -23.12 -27.20 39.85
C GLY A 839 -23.53 -28.32 40.80
N ALA A 840 -22.68 -28.65 41.77
CA ALA A 840 -22.86 -29.67 42.81
C ALA A 840 -23.96 -29.36 43.85
N ARG A 841 -24.94 -28.51 43.54
CA ARG A 841 -26.12 -28.38 44.41
C ARG A 841 -27.24 -29.30 43.92
N GLY A 842 -27.17 -30.53 44.43
CA GLY A 842 -28.39 -31.13 44.95
C GLY A 842 -29.11 -30.13 45.86
N GLY A 843 -30.39 -29.89 45.58
CA GLY A 843 -31.35 -29.23 46.45
C GLY A 843 -31.14 -27.73 46.72
N MET A 844 -31.76 -26.86 45.93
CA MET A 844 -32.18 -25.55 46.45
C MET A 844 -33.65 -25.60 46.83
N ASN A 845 -33.89 -25.62 48.14
CA ASN A 845 -35.18 -25.39 48.79
C ASN A 845 -35.93 -24.21 48.13
N LEU A 846 -37.13 -24.50 47.60
CA LEU A 846 -38.11 -23.50 47.16
C LEU A 846 -38.37 -22.39 48.22
N ALA A 847 -38.04 -22.63 49.49
CA ALA A 847 -38.19 -21.69 50.59
C ALA A 847 -37.31 -20.42 50.48
N LEU A 848 -36.10 -20.50 49.91
CA LEU A 848 -35.19 -19.34 49.86
C LEU A 848 -35.56 -18.35 48.75
N ILE A 849 -36.06 -18.85 47.62
CA ILE A 849 -36.57 -18.03 46.51
C ILE A 849 -37.87 -17.34 46.93
N ALA A 850 -38.73 -18.03 47.70
CA ALA A 850 -39.93 -17.42 48.29
C ALA A 850 -39.57 -16.31 49.30
N MET A 851 -38.53 -16.49 50.12
CA MET A 851 -38.03 -15.47 51.04
C MET A 851 -37.50 -14.23 50.33
N PHE A 852 -36.72 -14.39 49.26
CA PHE A 852 -36.21 -13.25 48.48
C PHE A 852 -37.32 -12.50 47.74
N ALA A 853 -38.32 -13.22 47.20
CA ALA A 853 -39.49 -12.60 46.60
C ALA A 853 -40.33 -11.81 47.62
N LEU A 854 -40.45 -12.30 48.87
CA LEU A 854 -41.14 -11.61 49.95
C LEU A 854 -40.42 -10.33 50.39
N VAL A 855 -39.08 -10.35 50.44
CA VAL A 855 -38.26 -9.18 50.78
C VAL A 855 -38.34 -8.12 49.70
N LEU A 856 -38.32 -8.50 48.41
CA LEU A 856 -38.52 -7.58 47.29
C LEU A 856 -39.93 -6.96 47.28
N LEU A 857 -40.97 -7.73 47.63
CA LEU A 857 -42.33 -7.21 47.82
C LEU A 857 -42.43 -6.22 48.97
N LEU A 858 -41.74 -6.48 50.09
CA LEU A 858 -41.68 -5.56 51.23
C LEU A 858 -40.93 -4.27 50.89
N ILE A 859 -39.83 -4.34 50.15
CA ILE A 859 -39.09 -3.15 49.68
C ILE A 859 -39.94 -2.32 48.71
N CYS A 860 -40.66 -2.96 47.78
CA CYS A 860 -41.61 -2.28 46.89
C CYS A 860 -42.74 -1.59 47.67
N CYS A 861 -43.28 -2.23 48.71
CA CYS A 861 -44.28 -1.62 49.60
C CYS A 861 -43.73 -0.40 50.36
N PHE A 862 -42.46 -0.41 50.78
CA PHE A 862 -41.81 0.74 51.43
C PHE A 862 -41.55 1.90 50.45
N ILE A 863 -41.17 1.62 49.20
CA ILE A 863 -40.95 2.65 48.17
C ILE A 863 -42.27 3.30 47.76
N VAL A 864 -43.36 2.53 47.65
CA VAL A 864 -44.71 3.05 47.38
C VAL A 864 -45.23 3.90 48.56
N ARG A 865 -44.91 3.52 49.80
CA ARG A 865 -45.23 4.32 51.00
C ARG A 865 -44.42 5.63 51.04
N GLY A 866 -43.15 5.63 50.62
CA GLY A 866 -42.31 6.82 50.53
C GLY A 866 -42.77 7.82 49.46
N ARG A 867 -43.30 7.34 48.32
CA ARG A 867 -43.85 8.20 47.26
C ARG A 867 -45.21 8.80 47.60
N PHE A 868 -46.01 8.17 48.46
CA PHE A 868 -47.30 8.72 48.93
C PHE A 868 -47.14 9.90 49.91
N VAL A 869 -46.01 9.98 50.63
CA VAL A 869 -45.69 11.10 51.55
C VAL A 869 -45.08 12.30 50.80
N GLY A 870 -44.41 12.08 49.67
CA GLY A 870 -43.85 13.15 48.84
C GLY A 870 -44.86 13.93 47.99
N PHE A 871 -46.03 13.33 47.68
CA PHE A 871 -47.03 13.93 46.80
C PHE A 871 -47.85 15.06 47.47
N PHE A 872 -47.90 15.12 48.81
CA PHE A 872 -48.63 16.17 49.54
C PHE A 872 -47.79 17.43 49.88
N ASN A 873 -46.50 17.47 49.53
CA ASN A 873 -45.60 18.53 50.03
C ASN A 873 -45.01 19.49 48.98
N ARG A 874 -45.52 19.54 47.74
CA ARG A 874 -45.08 20.56 46.76
C ARG A 874 -46.24 21.11 45.93
N LYS A 875 -47.00 22.05 46.51
CA LYS A 875 -47.68 23.11 45.75
C LYS A 875 -46.91 24.41 45.91
N GLY A 876 -46.35 24.88 44.79
CA GLY A 876 -46.14 26.28 44.43
C GLY A 876 -45.02 27.05 45.13
N LEU A 877 -44.08 27.62 44.35
CA LEU A 877 -44.13 29.03 43.95
C LEU A 877 -42.77 29.51 43.37
N PHE A 878 -42.84 29.91 42.09
CA PHE A 878 -42.03 30.86 41.31
C PHE A 878 -40.54 30.63 40.95
N PRO A 879 -40.08 31.17 39.78
CA PRO A 879 -38.93 30.69 39.00
C PRO A 879 -37.84 31.75 38.75
N GLY A 880 -36.75 31.33 38.09
CA GLY A 880 -35.69 32.17 37.52
C GLY A 880 -34.31 31.68 37.97
N GLY A 881 -33.25 31.57 37.18
CA GLY A 881 -32.96 31.96 35.79
C GLY A 881 -31.46 32.29 35.72
N ARG A 882 -30.72 31.71 34.75
CA ARG A 882 -29.31 32.01 34.34
C ARG A 882 -28.25 31.82 35.46
N GLY A 883 -27.00 31.40 35.24
CA GLY A 883 -26.17 31.11 34.09
C GLY A 883 -24.69 31.16 34.54
N ARG A 884 -23.86 30.29 33.97
CA ARG A 884 -22.41 30.41 33.70
C ARG A 884 -21.33 30.52 34.81
N ASP A 885 -20.19 29.96 34.40
CA ASP A 885 -18.78 30.14 34.82
C ASP A 885 -18.40 29.56 36.20
N GLY A 886 -17.24 28.93 36.42
CA GLY A 886 -16.02 28.81 35.65
C GLY A 886 -14.83 28.79 36.63
N PHE A 887 -13.84 27.96 36.32
CA PHE A 887 -12.44 28.00 36.76
C PHE A 887 -11.98 27.64 38.20
N GLU A 888 -10.95 26.80 38.16
CA GLU A 888 -9.98 26.35 39.17
C GLU A 888 -9.30 27.46 39.98
N ARG A 889 -8.78 27.08 41.17
CA ARG A 889 -7.36 27.27 41.55
C ARG A 889 -6.97 26.42 42.78
N ILE A 890 -5.82 25.75 42.63
CA ILE A 890 -4.87 25.11 43.57
C ILE A 890 -4.49 26.14 44.69
N PRO A 891 -4.14 25.84 45.99
CA PRO A 891 -2.98 24.98 46.35
C PRO A 891 -2.86 24.31 47.77
N LEU A 892 -2.00 23.26 47.80
CA LEU A 892 -0.89 22.91 48.74
C LEU A 892 -1.09 22.62 50.25
N TYR A 893 -0.52 21.45 50.65
CA TYR A 893 0.07 20.99 51.96
C TYR A 893 -0.85 20.99 53.22
N GLU A 894 -0.77 20.09 54.21
CA GLU A 894 0.34 19.34 54.85
C GLU A 894 -0.22 18.31 55.89
N GLN A 895 0.69 17.49 56.47
CA GLN A 895 0.62 16.65 57.71
C GLN A 895 0.19 15.17 57.60
N ASP A 896 1.11 14.20 57.78
CA ASP A 896 1.76 13.67 59.03
C ASP A 896 0.78 12.76 59.80
N ASP A 897 1.07 11.59 60.38
CA ASP A 897 2.23 10.70 60.56
C ASP A 897 1.63 9.33 61.01
N ASP A 898 2.38 8.21 60.88
CA ASP A 898 2.48 7.11 61.88
C ASP A 898 3.21 5.87 61.28
N ASP A 899 4.52 5.80 61.57
CA ASP A 899 5.37 4.69 62.05
C ASP A 899 5.18 3.22 61.60
N GLU A 900 6.24 2.61 61.03
CA GLU A 900 7.17 1.68 61.74
C GLU A 900 8.22 1.06 60.78
N ASP A 901 9.51 1.40 61.02
CA ASP A 901 10.76 0.59 61.02
C ASP A 901 10.76 -0.87 60.46
N THR A 902 11.76 -1.42 59.74
CA THR A 902 13.23 -1.27 59.84
C THR A 902 13.97 -1.91 58.64
N VAL A 903 15.13 -1.31 58.38
CA VAL A 903 16.30 -1.58 57.52
C VAL A 903 16.87 -3.02 57.57
N VAL A 904 17.44 -3.53 56.46
CA VAL A 904 18.87 -3.96 56.30
C VAL A 904 19.19 -4.29 54.84
N ASP A 905 20.18 -3.57 54.30
CA ASP A 905 20.95 -3.84 53.09
C ASP A 905 22.22 -4.65 53.42
N MET A 906 22.82 -5.23 52.37
CA MET A 906 24.18 -5.75 52.21
C MET A 906 24.42 -7.23 52.50
N HIS A 907 24.52 -8.01 51.42
CA HIS A 907 25.84 -8.41 50.92
C HIS A 907 25.80 -9.10 49.53
N LYS A 908 26.42 -8.45 48.53
CA LYS A 908 27.20 -8.99 47.39
C LYS A 908 26.44 -9.98 46.47
N LEU A 909 26.11 -9.66 45.21
CA LEU A 909 26.93 -9.10 44.13
C LEU A 909 26.02 -8.64 42.99
#